data_AF-T0R7R0-F1
#
_entry.id   AF-T0R7R0-F1
#
_cell.length_a   1.000
_cell.length_b   1.000
_cell.length_c   1.000
_cell.angle_alpha   90.00
_cell.angle_beta   90.00
_cell.angle_gamma   90.00
#
_symmetry.space_group_name_H-M   'P 1'
#
loop_
_entity.id
_entity.type
_entity.pdbx_description
1 polymer ?
#
loop_
_entity_poly.entity_id
_entity_poly.type
_entity_poly.pdbx_seq_one_letter_code
_entity_poly.pdbx_strand_id
1 'polypeptide(L)'
;MAPLHVATTGHRLSLVTAVMCGLVPLTWRNRVHVFDLKLWLLIQSNDEALDATSYIGITLWSNAAYLSVLETALANDYGWAGFNATGMHAFLANTFNRQLLTSTDASIALHDPAFGDPLQSYNSSATTVAWYPTVARRYLFNASAPLQELVAGLRAMHPCQMPWMFTQYCWLDLDRTWEMASTSQRQARCAALSQLNGARYLETSLRNLQDWTVWRSCWGTSFDIGMGNDLAASVEGRQWLQHVQSNTLSVPEEVEYWASHDISVFLLQWQNFKDTGLSDSMVISTPFGLSYSLPISERRGIVHLDYQTSHRMYWGLASDLWAVSNNATSVGGLSLLRNSPHFAFANATRASLLFENLTLSSPLNAGLALYDTCLGPFGAVDMVYVSCPASLLAFYRYVLHTIATATSTNLEAQKQFLNLPAKTYIGQLPQALLNDTSVRLVGGNLMCGSDLPGTPPSGALLTLFGIDTVCGWGYLDFFTPSRTGLIFALAAFDAVHQLQPTFDFAAFCASDVYAEPNCEAIYHASYSYARTFLSDSTTLKALAVAAETDTRSLSIETTQYINRRGVIELYRINILEPTDRPWTCFGWNYLAEWVVGQREVVSFQGDGGTVTSMSRFTPLSTLLPTEAAIPTRLSYVCQQCVRYVTGAIMVGAGVAAYYAIFVCRGYIEGMNLFALNRLIGHAWIGRTLLIIRGITALWLLNTPPLQLQAFGVGARFQVSAPEWFPTLLASSELTWLVYIANDLFSCVTRQYTRLYAWKSSVAACLVAAAWSFMDPREYTAYVRRSCRYIDMDVALECTSGYVELGHGSRVGVDVGLCLGCVFLAACVERLRYPKLPFVPTPSLLLNTTSVYSSNMTNWIVHGHAYMDRMTAVMGGLVTWRYHGVLHVFDIKSWRTFVVVPEAECPFEFGAVLPLHRTC
;
A
#
# COMPACT_ATOMS: atom_id res chain seq x y z
N MET A 1 54.70 17.22 42.74
CA MET A 1 54.84 17.60 44.17
C MET A 1 54.19 18.97 44.30
N ALA A 2 53.18 19.26 45.12
CA ALA A 2 52.48 18.68 46.29
C ALA A 2 51.04 19.28 46.34
N PRO A 3 50.17 19.03 47.35
CA PRO A 3 50.06 17.91 48.27
C PRO A 3 48.74 17.12 48.09
N LEU A 4 48.77 15.85 48.52
CA LEU A 4 47.59 15.01 48.70
C LEU A 4 46.83 15.45 49.96
N HIS A 5 45.57 15.88 49.81
CA HIS A 5 44.66 16.00 50.94
C HIS A 5 44.02 14.65 51.26
N VAL A 6 44.10 14.27 52.53
CA VAL A 6 43.54 13.06 53.13
C VAL A 6 42.14 13.38 53.64
N ALA A 7 41.14 12.60 53.21
CA ALA A 7 39.83 12.50 53.83
C ALA A 7 39.61 11.04 54.28
N THR A 8 38.84 10.86 55.35
CA THR A 8 38.80 9.68 56.24
C THR A 8 38.00 8.47 55.74
N THR A 9 37.63 8.40 54.46
CA THR A 9 37.01 7.21 53.84
C THR A 9 37.79 6.86 52.57
N GLY A 10 38.61 5.81 52.67
CA GLY A 10 39.73 5.48 51.77
C GLY A 10 39.38 4.97 50.36
N HIS A 11 38.43 5.57 49.65
CA HIS A 11 38.21 5.30 48.23
C HIS A 11 38.58 6.51 47.36
N ARG A 12 39.44 6.26 46.36
CA ARG A 12 39.80 7.23 45.32
C ARG A 12 39.29 6.69 43.98
N LEU A 13 38.17 7.20 43.49
CA LEU A 13 37.94 7.17 42.05
C LEU A 13 38.94 8.13 41.39
N SER A 14 39.73 7.64 40.43
CA SER A 14 40.53 8.57 39.62
C SER A 14 39.59 9.47 38.83
N LEU A 15 39.98 10.72 38.57
CA LEU A 15 39.21 11.66 37.74
C LEU A 15 38.83 11.03 36.39
N VAL A 16 39.73 10.21 35.85
CA VAL A 16 39.53 9.45 34.63
C VAL A 16 38.45 8.38 34.82
N THR A 17 38.45 7.65 35.93
CA THR A 17 37.45 6.62 36.25
C THR A 17 36.05 7.21 36.42
N ALA A 18 35.94 8.37 37.07
CA ALA A 18 34.67 9.09 37.19
C ALA A 18 34.15 9.51 35.81
N VAL A 19 34.97 10.20 35.01
CA VAL A 19 34.59 10.63 33.65
C VAL A 19 34.20 9.42 32.79
N MET A 20 34.94 8.32 32.91
CA MET A 20 34.65 7.11 32.15
C MET A 20 33.30 6.50 32.55
N CYS A 21 32.90 6.50 33.83
CA CYS A 21 31.59 6.04 34.30
C CYS A 21 30.40 6.90 33.86
N GLY A 22 30.67 7.96 33.09
CA GLY A 22 29.68 8.96 32.73
C GLY A 22 29.54 10.02 33.81
N LEU A 23 30.52 10.22 34.70
CA LEU A 23 30.43 11.17 35.83
C LEU A 23 31.56 12.19 35.70
N VAL A 24 31.29 13.40 35.19
CA VAL A 24 32.30 14.46 34.98
C VAL A 24 32.41 15.34 36.22
N PRO A 25 33.47 15.21 37.05
CA PRO A 25 33.65 16.06 38.21
C PRO A 25 33.98 17.51 37.78
N LEU A 26 33.17 18.46 38.25
CA LEU A 26 33.30 19.90 38.03
C LEU A 26 33.47 20.59 39.39
N THR A 27 34.57 21.31 39.58
CA THR A 27 34.78 22.14 40.77
C THR A 27 34.27 23.56 40.53
N TRP A 28 33.23 23.96 41.25
CA TRP A 28 32.70 25.32 41.23
C TRP A 28 32.56 25.86 42.66
N ARG A 29 33.10 27.06 42.92
CA ARG A 29 33.10 27.73 44.24
C ARG A 29 33.55 26.82 45.41
N ASN A 30 34.69 26.14 45.27
CA ASN A 30 35.24 25.22 46.29
C ASN A 30 34.34 24.04 46.68
N ARG A 31 33.36 23.68 45.85
CA ARG A 31 32.57 22.44 45.99
C ARG A 31 32.71 21.57 44.75
N VAL A 32 32.94 20.27 44.96
CA VAL A 32 33.02 19.27 43.90
C VAL A 32 31.60 18.86 43.53
N HIS A 33 31.25 19.10 42.27
CA HIS A 33 30.03 18.62 41.64
C HIS A 33 30.40 17.52 40.66
N VAL A 34 29.48 16.62 40.36
CA VAL A 34 29.61 15.51 39.42
C VAL A 34 28.49 15.66 38.41
N PHE A 35 28.87 15.86 37.16
CA PHE A 35 27.96 15.98 36.04
C PHE A 35 27.77 14.62 35.38
N ASP A 36 26.62 14.00 35.58
CA ASP A 36 26.34 12.68 35.03
C ASP A 36 25.95 12.78 33.54
N LEU A 37 26.80 12.28 32.65
CA LEU A 37 26.66 12.22 31.19
C LEU A 37 25.49 11.33 30.71
N LYS A 38 25.00 10.38 31.52
CA LYS A 38 23.78 9.62 31.20
C LYS A 38 22.52 10.40 31.51
N LEU A 39 22.62 11.43 32.35
CA LEU A 39 21.47 12.14 32.93
C LEU A 39 21.45 13.64 32.71
N TRP A 40 22.56 14.22 32.26
CA TRP A 40 22.78 15.66 32.13
C TRP A 40 22.47 16.47 33.40
N LEU A 41 22.75 15.89 34.58
CA LEU A 41 22.46 16.47 35.89
C LEU A 41 23.74 16.70 36.71
N LEU A 42 23.77 17.79 37.47
CA LEU A 42 24.90 18.20 38.32
C LEU A 42 24.63 17.84 39.80
N ILE A 43 25.39 16.90 40.37
CA ILE A 43 25.17 16.28 41.69
C ILE A 43 26.37 16.58 42.62
N GLN A 44 26.18 16.76 43.93
CA GLN A 44 27.25 17.11 44.87
C GLN A 44 27.88 15.84 45.52
N SER A 45 29.21 15.67 45.46
CA SER A 45 29.91 14.36 45.52
C SER A 45 30.29 13.79 46.90
N ASN A 46 29.47 13.91 47.94
CA ASN A 46 29.92 13.54 49.30
C ASN A 46 29.56 12.12 49.79
N ASP A 47 28.84 11.27 49.06
CA ASP A 47 28.50 9.91 49.53
C ASP A 47 28.34 8.89 48.37
N GLU A 48 29.23 7.88 48.27
CA GLU A 48 29.17 6.80 47.26
C GLU A 48 27.84 6.00 47.29
N ALA A 49 27.19 5.93 48.46
CA ALA A 49 25.88 5.30 48.64
C ALA A 49 24.73 6.13 48.03
N LEU A 50 24.87 7.46 47.97
CA LEU A 50 23.90 8.33 47.32
C LEU A 50 23.92 8.11 45.80
N ASP A 51 25.11 8.00 45.20
CA ASP A 51 25.28 7.82 43.75
C ASP A 51 24.68 6.49 43.24
N ALA A 52 24.87 5.39 43.97
CA ALA A 52 24.29 4.09 43.62
C ALA A 52 22.74 4.08 43.78
N THR A 53 22.22 4.78 44.79
CA THR A 53 20.77 4.88 45.02
C THR A 53 20.10 5.73 43.92
N SER A 54 20.73 6.84 43.53
CA SER A 54 20.29 7.65 42.40
C SER A 54 20.27 6.87 41.09
N TYR A 55 21.32 6.08 40.81
CA TYR A 55 21.36 5.20 39.64
C TYR A 55 20.18 4.20 39.59
N ILE A 56 19.82 3.61 40.74
CA ILE A 56 18.68 2.68 40.82
C ILE A 56 17.35 3.41 40.56
N GLY A 57 17.13 4.56 41.19
CA GLY A 57 15.90 5.34 40.95
C GLY A 57 15.72 5.68 39.47
N ILE A 58 16.82 6.05 38.81
CA ILE A 58 16.86 6.42 37.41
C ILE A 58 16.70 5.23 36.46
N THR A 59 17.36 4.09 36.74
CA THR A 59 17.17 2.90 35.90
C THR A 59 15.72 2.41 35.96
N LEU A 60 15.09 2.46 37.14
CA LEU A 60 13.69 2.09 37.31
C LEU A 60 12.76 3.07 36.59
N TRP A 61 13.02 4.38 36.70
CA TRP A 61 12.29 5.40 35.94
C TRP A 61 12.45 5.21 34.43
N SER A 62 13.67 4.98 33.92
CA SER A 62 13.95 4.73 32.51
C SER A 62 13.19 3.51 31.99
N ASN A 63 13.20 2.40 32.74
CA ASN A 63 12.46 1.19 32.37
C ASN A 63 10.94 1.42 32.32
N ALA A 64 10.40 2.28 33.18
CA ALA A 64 8.98 2.67 33.19
C ALA A 64 8.65 3.65 32.07
N ALA A 65 9.51 4.66 31.84
CA ALA A 65 9.35 5.64 30.77
C ALA A 65 9.40 4.96 29.39
N TYR A 66 10.26 3.96 29.22
CA TYR A 66 10.37 3.23 27.96
C TYR A 66 9.08 2.49 27.62
N LEU A 67 8.38 1.93 28.62
CA LEU A 67 7.07 1.32 28.40
C LEU A 67 6.07 2.30 27.79
N SER A 68 6.01 3.54 28.29
CA SER A 68 5.09 4.55 27.75
C SER A 68 5.41 4.90 26.30
N VAL A 69 6.69 5.07 25.96
CA VAL A 69 7.12 5.30 24.57
C VAL A 69 6.80 4.08 23.70
N LEU A 70 7.05 2.89 24.20
CA LEU A 70 6.85 1.66 23.44
C LEU A 70 5.38 1.36 23.17
N GLU A 71 4.48 1.60 24.13
CA GLU A 71 3.04 1.39 23.97
C GLU A 71 2.47 2.24 22.82
N THR A 72 2.99 3.45 22.63
CA THR A 72 2.57 4.31 21.50
C THR A 72 3.17 3.86 20.18
N ALA A 73 4.45 3.48 20.15
CA ALA A 73 5.13 3.07 18.92
C ALA A 73 4.68 1.69 18.42
N LEU A 74 4.56 0.71 19.32
CA LEU A 74 4.12 -0.65 19.03
C LEU A 74 2.62 -0.83 19.27
N ALA A 75 1.79 0.18 19.03
CA ALA A 75 0.33 0.02 19.07
C ALA A 75 -0.18 -1.00 18.03
N ASN A 76 0.60 -1.23 16.97
CA ASN A 76 0.33 -2.14 15.86
C ASN A 76 1.62 -2.85 15.41
N ASP A 77 1.47 -3.89 14.59
CA ASP A 77 2.58 -4.72 14.10
C ASP A 77 3.41 -4.02 13.02
N TYR A 78 3.11 -2.75 12.66
CA TYR A 78 3.97 -1.93 11.81
C TYR A 78 5.10 -1.26 12.62
N GLY A 79 4.87 -1.07 13.91
CA GLY A 79 5.65 -0.15 14.74
C GLY A 79 5.44 1.32 14.36
N TRP A 80 4.30 1.62 13.71
CA TRP A 80 3.95 2.97 13.24
C TRP A 80 3.02 3.65 14.25
N ALA A 81 3.57 4.56 15.04
CA ALA A 81 2.82 5.29 16.05
C ALA A 81 1.62 6.05 15.45
N GLY A 82 0.45 5.91 16.07
CA GLY A 82 -0.78 6.60 15.66
C GLY A 82 -1.47 6.03 14.42
N PHE A 83 -0.99 4.93 13.85
CA PHE A 83 -1.66 4.26 12.74
C PHE A 83 -2.98 3.62 13.20
N ASN A 84 -4.08 4.03 12.57
CA ASN A 84 -5.44 3.58 12.83
C ASN A 84 -6.23 3.47 11.52
N ALA A 85 -7.40 2.86 11.56
CA ALA A 85 -8.21 2.59 10.38
C ALA A 85 -8.78 3.88 9.77
N THR A 86 -9.34 4.77 10.60
CA THR A 86 -10.04 5.96 10.11
C THR A 86 -9.11 7.14 9.79
N GLY A 87 -7.90 7.16 10.32
CA GLY A 87 -6.91 8.19 10.06
C GLY A 87 -5.95 7.79 8.94
N MET A 88 -4.83 7.19 9.33
CA MET A 88 -3.70 6.92 8.42
C MET A 88 -4.05 5.92 7.32
N HIS A 89 -4.79 4.84 7.62
CA HIS A 89 -5.18 3.87 6.59
C HIS A 89 -6.09 4.53 5.54
N ALA A 90 -7.18 5.19 5.96
CA ALA A 90 -8.07 5.89 5.04
C ALA A 90 -7.33 6.94 4.19
N PHE A 91 -6.45 7.74 4.79
CA PHE A 91 -5.66 8.75 4.08
C PHE A 91 -4.73 8.13 3.04
N LEU A 92 -3.99 7.08 3.40
CA LEU A 92 -3.09 6.38 2.49
C LEU A 92 -3.85 5.74 1.34
N ALA A 93 -4.96 5.05 1.64
CA ALA A 93 -5.78 4.41 0.62
C ALA A 93 -6.34 5.42 -0.39
N ASN A 94 -6.88 6.56 0.06
CA ASN A 94 -7.32 7.64 -0.82
C ASN A 94 -6.16 8.28 -1.60
N THR A 95 -4.97 8.37 -1.01
CA THR A 95 -3.77 8.91 -1.68
C THR A 95 -3.28 7.97 -2.79
N PHE A 96 -3.21 6.66 -2.51
CA PHE A 96 -2.87 5.65 -3.51
C PHE A 96 -3.91 5.57 -4.62
N ASN A 97 -5.20 5.54 -4.30
CA ASN A 97 -6.28 5.54 -5.30
C ASN A 97 -6.20 6.78 -6.22
N ARG A 98 -5.93 7.97 -5.66
CA ARG A 98 -5.72 9.20 -6.44
C ARG A 98 -4.49 9.10 -7.35
N GLN A 99 -3.37 8.61 -6.84
CA GLN A 99 -2.15 8.44 -7.64
C GLN A 99 -2.35 7.46 -8.81
N LEU A 100 -3.07 6.36 -8.55
CA LEU A 100 -3.37 5.30 -9.51
C LEU A 100 -4.26 5.74 -10.68
N LEU A 101 -4.89 6.92 -10.60
CA LEU A 101 -5.59 7.52 -11.74
C LEU A 101 -4.63 8.00 -12.83
N THR A 102 -3.40 8.38 -12.46
CA THR A 102 -2.44 9.04 -13.36
C THR A 102 -1.15 8.24 -13.58
N SER A 103 -0.78 7.34 -12.67
CA SER A 103 0.37 6.44 -12.86
C SER A 103 0.18 5.11 -12.13
N THR A 104 0.63 4.02 -12.76
CA THR A 104 0.70 2.68 -12.17
C THR A 104 2.09 2.33 -11.63
N ASP A 105 3.12 3.13 -11.93
CA ASP A 105 4.45 3.05 -11.32
C ASP A 105 4.97 4.47 -11.02
N ALA A 106 5.14 4.80 -9.74
CA ALA A 106 5.64 6.11 -9.32
C ALA A 106 6.16 6.09 -7.87
N SER A 107 7.26 6.80 -7.61
CA SER A 107 7.68 7.12 -6.24
C SER A 107 6.77 8.18 -5.62
N ILE A 108 6.43 8.02 -4.34
CA ILE A 108 5.59 8.95 -3.58
C ILE A 108 6.37 9.44 -2.36
N ALA A 109 6.63 10.74 -2.31
CA ALA A 109 7.07 11.39 -1.08
C ALA A 109 5.81 11.74 -0.26
N LEU A 110 5.37 10.85 0.64
CA LEU A 110 4.13 11.04 1.41
C LEU A 110 4.05 12.40 2.14
N HIS A 111 5.20 12.95 2.52
CA HIS A 111 5.34 14.24 3.21
C HIS A 111 5.27 15.48 2.30
N ASP A 112 5.32 15.28 0.98
CA ASP A 112 5.18 16.36 0.01
C ASP A 112 3.73 16.90 0.06
N PRO A 113 3.54 18.21 0.21
CA PRO A 113 2.20 18.84 0.19
C PRO A 113 1.34 18.49 -1.03
N ALA A 114 1.94 18.09 -2.16
CA ALA A 114 1.22 17.65 -3.35
C ALA A 114 0.34 16.40 -3.11
N PHE A 115 0.63 15.60 -2.10
CA PHE A 115 -0.16 14.41 -1.71
C PHE A 115 -1.13 14.67 -0.55
N GLY A 116 -1.23 15.91 -0.07
CA GLY A 116 -2.19 16.30 0.96
C GLY A 116 -3.65 16.09 0.51
N ASP A 117 -4.54 15.98 1.49
CA ASP A 117 -5.98 16.02 1.27
C ASP A 117 -6.53 17.34 1.82
N PRO A 118 -6.99 18.26 0.96
CA PRO A 118 -7.48 19.55 1.41
C PRO A 118 -8.93 19.53 1.92
N LEU A 119 -9.64 18.41 1.76
CA LEU A 119 -11.08 18.31 2.05
C LEU A 119 -11.39 17.59 3.36
N GLN A 120 -10.47 16.77 3.86
CA GLN A 120 -10.71 15.91 5.01
C GLN A 120 -9.53 15.91 5.98
N SER A 121 -9.83 16.09 7.27
CA SER A 121 -8.86 16.16 8.37
C SER A 121 -8.48 14.79 8.94
N TYR A 122 -9.24 13.74 8.61
CA TYR A 122 -9.01 12.35 9.06
C TYR A 122 -8.94 12.19 10.59
N ASN A 123 -9.61 13.08 11.34
CA ASN A 123 -9.71 13.05 12.80
C ASN A 123 -11.08 12.55 13.30
N SER A 124 -11.96 12.12 12.40
CA SER A 124 -13.30 11.62 12.72
C SER A 124 -13.29 10.12 13.09
N SER A 125 -14.34 9.70 13.79
CA SER A 125 -14.59 8.30 14.15
C SER A 125 -14.99 7.41 12.96
N ALA A 126 -15.28 8.01 11.81
CA ALA A 126 -15.55 7.31 10.57
C ALA A 126 -15.02 8.14 9.39
N THR A 127 -14.28 7.48 8.51
CA THR A 127 -13.81 8.02 7.24
C THR A 127 -14.01 6.95 6.17
N THR A 128 -14.18 7.40 4.94
CA THR A 128 -14.39 6.48 3.81
C THR A 128 -13.24 6.59 2.84
N VAL A 129 -12.91 5.45 2.24
CA VAL A 129 -12.05 5.38 1.07
C VAL A 129 -12.96 5.37 -0.15
N ALA A 130 -12.69 6.20 -1.14
CA ALA A 130 -13.55 6.34 -2.33
C ALA A 130 -12.76 6.08 -3.62
N TRP A 131 -13.40 5.42 -4.58
CA TRP A 131 -12.87 5.18 -5.93
C TRP A 131 -14.03 4.96 -6.92
N TYR A 132 -13.73 5.02 -8.22
CA TYR A 132 -14.70 4.70 -9.26
C TYR A 132 -14.53 3.25 -9.74
N PRO A 133 -15.59 2.44 -9.84
CA PRO A 133 -15.45 1.04 -10.24
C PRO A 133 -14.90 0.81 -11.65
N THR A 134 -15.02 1.79 -12.55
CA THR A 134 -14.48 1.71 -13.92
C THR A 134 -12.95 1.58 -13.94
N VAL A 135 -12.25 1.93 -12.86
CA VAL A 135 -10.79 1.80 -12.77
C VAL A 135 -10.34 0.34 -12.91
N ALA A 136 -11.20 -0.61 -12.53
CA ALA A 136 -10.97 -2.04 -12.75
C ALA A 136 -10.87 -2.33 -14.26
N ARG A 137 -11.82 -1.81 -15.05
CA ARG A 137 -11.84 -1.96 -16.51
C ARG A 137 -10.71 -1.21 -17.20
N ARG A 138 -10.37 -0.01 -16.72
CA ARG A 138 -9.20 0.73 -17.22
C ARG A 138 -7.94 -0.12 -17.16
N TYR A 139 -7.75 -0.86 -16.07
CA TYR A 139 -6.61 -1.76 -15.94
C TYR A 139 -6.77 -3.03 -16.78
N LEU A 140 -7.95 -3.67 -16.73
CA LEU A 140 -8.26 -4.88 -17.49
C LEU A 140 -7.99 -4.71 -19.00
N PHE A 141 -8.34 -3.54 -19.55
CA PHE A 141 -8.18 -3.21 -20.97
C PHE A 141 -6.92 -2.39 -21.27
N ASN A 142 -5.92 -2.41 -20.38
CA ASN A 142 -4.66 -1.73 -20.61
C ASN A 142 -3.77 -2.51 -21.59
N ALA A 143 -3.38 -1.89 -22.69
CA ALA A 143 -2.49 -2.47 -23.70
C ALA A 143 -1.04 -2.68 -23.21
N SER A 144 -0.67 -2.11 -22.06
CA SER A 144 0.68 -2.20 -21.49
C SER A 144 0.83 -3.28 -20.42
N ALA A 145 -0.20 -4.12 -20.21
CA ALA A 145 -0.13 -5.21 -19.23
C ALA A 145 0.96 -6.24 -19.63
N PRO A 146 1.80 -6.71 -18.70
CA PRO A 146 2.82 -7.71 -19.01
C PRO A 146 2.20 -9.02 -19.51
N LEU A 147 2.68 -9.54 -20.66
CA LEU A 147 2.18 -10.80 -21.23
C LEU A 147 2.33 -11.98 -20.26
N GLN A 148 3.33 -11.96 -19.38
CA GLN A 148 3.52 -12.99 -18.35
C GLN A 148 2.35 -13.05 -17.38
N GLU A 149 1.79 -11.90 -16.96
CA GLU A 149 0.62 -11.85 -16.07
C GLU A 149 -0.63 -12.39 -16.77
N LEU A 150 -0.77 -12.10 -18.07
CA LEU A 150 -1.88 -12.55 -18.92
C LEU A 150 -1.84 -14.06 -19.19
N VAL A 151 -0.68 -14.61 -19.55
CA VAL A 151 -0.48 -16.07 -19.72
C VAL A 151 -0.72 -16.79 -18.40
N ALA A 152 -0.23 -16.25 -17.28
CA ALA A 152 -0.52 -16.81 -15.96
C ALA A 152 -2.02 -16.77 -15.63
N GLY A 153 -2.71 -15.69 -15.99
CA GLY A 153 -4.16 -15.55 -15.86
C GLY A 153 -4.93 -16.60 -16.67
N LEU A 154 -4.56 -16.82 -17.94
CA LEU A 154 -5.18 -17.85 -18.79
C LEU A 154 -5.02 -19.25 -18.19
N ARG A 155 -3.84 -19.56 -17.63
CA ARG A 155 -3.55 -20.84 -16.98
C ARG A 155 -4.22 -21.03 -15.62
N ALA A 156 -4.60 -19.94 -14.96
CA ALA A 156 -5.34 -19.96 -13.70
C ALA A 156 -6.86 -19.93 -13.88
N MET A 157 -7.35 -19.58 -15.07
CA MET A 157 -8.77 -19.52 -15.40
C MET A 157 -9.41 -20.91 -15.32
N HIS A 158 -10.62 -20.97 -14.73
CA HIS A 158 -11.37 -22.22 -14.72
C HIS A 158 -11.72 -22.61 -16.17
N PRO A 159 -11.42 -23.84 -16.65
CA PRO A 159 -11.51 -24.16 -18.07
C PRO A 159 -12.89 -23.86 -18.71
N CYS A 160 -13.99 -24.16 -18.01
CA CYS A 160 -15.34 -23.87 -18.52
C CYS A 160 -15.65 -22.38 -18.71
N GLN A 161 -14.85 -21.46 -18.15
CA GLN A 161 -15.00 -20.01 -18.32
C GLN A 161 -14.34 -19.50 -19.61
N MET A 162 -13.50 -20.29 -20.28
CA MET A 162 -12.76 -19.82 -21.47
C MET A 162 -13.67 -19.21 -22.56
N PRO A 163 -14.79 -19.85 -22.97
CA PRO A 163 -15.66 -19.24 -23.98
C PRO A 163 -16.43 -18.00 -23.50
N TRP A 164 -16.49 -17.77 -22.18
CA TRP A 164 -17.08 -16.57 -21.61
C TRP A 164 -16.12 -15.38 -21.61
N MET A 165 -14.82 -15.60 -21.79
CA MET A 165 -13.83 -14.53 -21.96
C MET A 165 -14.22 -13.68 -23.18
N PHE A 166 -14.50 -12.41 -22.95
CA PHE A 166 -15.19 -11.60 -23.95
C PHE A 166 -14.24 -11.02 -25.00
N THR A 167 -14.07 -11.79 -26.08
CA THR A 167 -13.34 -11.39 -27.28
C THR A 167 -13.97 -12.04 -28.50
N GLN A 168 -13.92 -11.35 -29.63
CA GLN A 168 -14.41 -11.89 -30.89
C GLN A 168 -13.21 -12.31 -31.73
N TYR A 169 -13.04 -13.63 -31.87
CA TYR A 169 -11.89 -14.23 -32.53
C TYR A 169 -11.85 -13.88 -34.02
N CYS A 170 -10.64 -13.66 -34.52
CA CYS A 170 -10.34 -13.40 -35.93
C CYS A 170 -9.74 -14.65 -36.57
N TRP A 171 -8.94 -15.41 -35.80
CA TRP A 171 -8.28 -16.63 -36.24
C TRP A 171 -8.36 -17.70 -35.15
N LEU A 172 -8.33 -18.96 -35.59
CA LEU A 172 -8.20 -20.10 -34.70
C LEU A 172 -6.76 -20.23 -34.21
N ASP A 173 -5.79 -20.13 -35.12
CA ASP A 173 -4.37 -20.44 -34.94
C ASP A 173 -3.46 -19.22 -35.12
N LEU A 174 -2.27 -19.26 -34.52
CA LEU A 174 -1.28 -18.17 -34.62
C LEU A 174 -0.73 -17.99 -36.04
N ASP A 175 -0.69 -19.05 -36.84
CA ASP A 175 -0.27 -19.00 -38.25
C ASP A 175 -1.32 -18.38 -39.18
N ARG A 176 -2.52 -18.08 -38.65
CA ARG A 176 -3.66 -17.48 -39.37
C ARG A 176 -4.17 -18.35 -40.52
N THR A 177 -4.00 -19.67 -40.41
CA THR A 177 -4.46 -20.66 -41.40
C THR A 177 -5.99 -20.73 -41.44
N TRP A 178 -6.65 -20.64 -40.29
CA TRP A 178 -8.10 -20.75 -40.19
C TRP A 178 -8.72 -19.44 -39.67
N GLU A 179 -9.44 -18.77 -40.56
CA GLU A 179 -10.19 -17.55 -40.26
C GLU A 179 -11.51 -17.84 -39.55
N MET A 180 -11.94 -16.93 -38.66
CA MET A 180 -13.14 -17.11 -37.82
C MET A 180 -14.13 -15.94 -37.84
N ALA A 181 -13.81 -14.79 -38.46
CA ALA A 181 -14.74 -13.66 -38.45
C ALA A 181 -16.03 -13.99 -39.22
N SER A 182 -17.16 -13.54 -38.68
CA SER A 182 -18.50 -13.77 -39.24
C SER A 182 -18.74 -13.07 -40.57
N THR A 183 -18.04 -11.97 -40.86
CA THR A 183 -18.13 -11.23 -42.12
C THR A 183 -16.75 -11.06 -42.75
N SER A 184 -16.69 -10.93 -44.07
CA SER A 184 -15.43 -10.69 -44.80
C SER A 184 -14.82 -9.32 -44.48
N GLN A 185 -15.66 -8.31 -44.28
CA GLN A 185 -15.25 -6.95 -43.90
C GLN A 185 -14.60 -6.94 -42.51
N ARG A 186 -15.19 -7.65 -41.54
CA ARG A 186 -14.57 -7.84 -40.24
C ARG A 186 -13.24 -8.62 -40.34
N GLN A 187 -13.17 -9.67 -41.15
CA GLN A 187 -11.92 -10.40 -41.36
C GLN A 187 -10.81 -9.48 -41.92
N ALA A 188 -11.14 -8.60 -42.86
CA ALA A 188 -10.22 -7.60 -43.38
C ALA A 188 -9.79 -6.59 -42.29
N ARG A 189 -10.72 -6.15 -41.44
CA ARG A 189 -10.43 -5.28 -40.29
C ARG A 189 -9.51 -5.96 -39.27
N CYS A 190 -9.74 -7.24 -38.98
CA CYS A 190 -8.85 -8.06 -38.15
C CYS A 190 -7.42 -8.07 -38.73
N ALA A 191 -7.28 -8.38 -40.02
CA ALA A 191 -6.00 -8.40 -40.69
C ALA A 191 -5.29 -7.03 -40.68
N ALA A 192 -6.03 -5.93 -40.69
CA ALA A 192 -5.46 -4.58 -40.65
C ALA A 192 -5.03 -4.12 -39.24
N LEU A 193 -5.81 -4.46 -38.20
CA LEU A 193 -5.71 -3.80 -36.88
C LEU A 193 -5.40 -4.73 -35.71
N SER A 194 -5.54 -6.05 -35.88
CA SER A 194 -5.59 -7.00 -34.75
C SER A 194 -4.49 -8.05 -34.74
N GLN A 195 -3.54 -8.00 -35.67
CA GLN A 195 -2.51 -9.05 -35.79
C GLN A 195 -1.65 -9.19 -34.53
N LEU A 196 -1.33 -8.08 -33.86
CA LEU A 196 -0.48 -8.07 -32.66
C LEU A 196 -1.22 -8.49 -31.37
N ASN A 197 -2.55 -8.62 -31.43
CA ASN A 197 -3.39 -8.88 -30.27
C ASN A 197 -3.71 -10.37 -30.11
N GLY A 198 -3.03 -11.03 -29.16
CA GLY A 198 -3.20 -12.45 -28.84
C GLY A 198 -4.63 -12.84 -28.51
N ALA A 199 -5.43 -11.93 -27.94
CA ALA A 199 -6.84 -12.19 -27.61
C ALA A 199 -7.75 -12.40 -28.84
N ARG A 200 -7.25 -12.14 -30.06
CA ARG A 200 -7.97 -12.36 -31.32
C ARG A 200 -7.66 -13.74 -31.95
N TYR A 201 -6.81 -14.51 -31.32
CA TYR A 201 -6.40 -15.86 -31.71
C TYR A 201 -6.87 -16.87 -30.68
N LEU A 202 -7.74 -17.80 -31.06
CA LEU A 202 -8.29 -18.78 -30.12
C LEU A 202 -7.23 -19.73 -29.56
N GLU A 203 -6.18 -20.02 -30.34
CA GLU A 203 -5.03 -20.82 -29.93
C GLU A 203 -4.38 -20.31 -28.65
N THR A 204 -4.22 -18.99 -28.48
CA THR A 204 -3.59 -18.43 -27.27
C THR A 204 -4.31 -18.86 -26.00
N SER A 205 -5.64 -18.92 -26.02
CA SER A 205 -6.44 -19.36 -24.88
C SER A 205 -6.45 -20.88 -24.73
N LEU A 206 -6.60 -21.62 -25.84
CA LEU A 206 -6.64 -23.08 -25.83
C LEU A 206 -5.31 -23.72 -25.37
N ARG A 207 -4.17 -23.16 -25.78
CA ARG A 207 -2.82 -23.59 -25.36
C ARG A 207 -2.58 -23.43 -23.86
N ASN A 208 -3.33 -22.53 -23.22
CA ASN A 208 -3.13 -22.13 -21.83
C ASN A 208 -4.26 -22.59 -20.92
N LEU A 209 -5.10 -23.54 -21.36
CA LEU A 209 -6.10 -24.17 -20.50
C LEU A 209 -5.43 -24.94 -19.36
N GLN A 210 -5.95 -24.77 -18.15
CA GLN A 210 -5.50 -25.52 -16.97
C GLN A 210 -5.71 -27.03 -17.13
N ASP A 211 -6.88 -27.43 -17.65
CA ASP A 211 -7.28 -28.83 -17.82
C ASP A 211 -8.19 -29.01 -19.03
N TRP A 212 -7.69 -29.70 -20.05
CA TRP A 212 -8.42 -30.02 -21.28
C TRP A 212 -9.58 -30.99 -21.08
N THR A 213 -9.49 -31.89 -20.09
CA THR A 213 -10.56 -32.86 -19.80
C THR A 213 -11.78 -32.16 -19.21
N VAL A 214 -11.56 -31.25 -18.25
CA VAL A 214 -12.62 -30.40 -17.68
C VAL A 214 -13.19 -29.50 -18.76
N TRP A 215 -12.36 -28.88 -19.59
CA TRP A 215 -12.82 -28.05 -20.70
C TRP A 215 -13.74 -28.81 -21.66
N ARG A 216 -13.33 -30.02 -22.08
CA ARG A 216 -14.14 -30.87 -22.97
C ARG A 216 -15.46 -31.29 -22.34
N SER A 217 -15.53 -31.46 -21.01
CA SER A 217 -16.79 -31.79 -20.33
C SER A 217 -17.86 -30.70 -20.48
N CYS A 218 -17.44 -29.43 -20.60
CA CYS A 218 -18.34 -28.29 -20.76
C CYS A 218 -18.58 -27.93 -22.23
N TRP A 219 -17.55 -27.97 -23.07
CA TRP A 219 -17.58 -27.38 -24.42
C TRP A 219 -17.13 -28.31 -25.54
N GLY A 220 -16.74 -29.56 -25.25
CA GLY A 220 -16.14 -30.48 -26.22
C GLY A 220 -17.02 -30.71 -27.45
N THR A 221 -18.29 -31.08 -27.24
CA THR A 221 -19.25 -31.32 -28.35
C THR A 221 -19.43 -30.07 -29.23
N SER A 222 -19.61 -28.90 -28.62
CA SER A 222 -19.79 -27.65 -29.37
C SER A 222 -18.52 -27.25 -30.12
N PHE A 223 -17.34 -27.49 -29.55
CA PHE A 223 -16.06 -27.26 -30.21
C PHE A 223 -15.86 -28.21 -31.38
N ASP A 224 -16.18 -29.49 -31.22
CA ASP A 224 -16.04 -30.49 -32.28
C ASP A 224 -16.96 -30.14 -33.46
N ILE A 225 -18.21 -29.74 -33.20
CA ILE A 225 -19.13 -29.27 -34.23
C ILE A 225 -18.61 -27.99 -34.91
N GLY A 226 -18.25 -26.98 -34.12
CA GLY A 226 -17.89 -25.67 -34.66
C GLY A 226 -16.51 -25.62 -35.34
N MET A 227 -15.58 -26.52 -34.99
CA MET A 227 -14.19 -26.45 -35.46
C MET A 227 -13.55 -27.84 -35.59
N GLY A 228 -13.66 -28.68 -34.56
CA GLY A 228 -12.88 -29.92 -34.45
C GLY A 228 -13.08 -30.91 -35.59
N ASN A 229 -14.31 -31.05 -36.11
CA ASN A 229 -14.62 -31.96 -37.21
C ASN A 229 -13.93 -31.54 -38.52
N ASP A 230 -13.91 -30.24 -38.83
CA ASP A 230 -13.21 -29.72 -40.02
C ASP A 230 -11.70 -29.84 -39.88
N LEU A 231 -11.16 -29.55 -38.69
CA LEU A 231 -9.74 -29.71 -38.41
C LEU A 231 -9.31 -31.17 -38.54
N ALA A 232 -10.13 -32.11 -38.07
CA ALA A 232 -9.88 -33.53 -38.16
C ALA A 232 -9.83 -34.06 -39.60
N ALA A 233 -10.38 -33.34 -40.58
CA ALA A 233 -10.32 -33.71 -42.00
C ALA A 233 -8.92 -33.54 -42.62
N SER A 234 -8.13 -32.56 -42.14
CA SER A 234 -6.78 -32.25 -42.67
C SER A 234 -5.65 -32.84 -41.81
N VAL A 235 -4.45 -33.00 -42.38
CA VAL A 235 -3.27 -33.46 -41.61
C VAL A 235 -2.82 -32.35 -40.66
N GLU A 236 -2.80 -31.13 -41.17
CA GLU A 236 -2.39 -29.89 -40.50
C GLU A 236 -3.31 -29.63 -39.29
N GLY A 237 -4.63 -29.75 -39.46
CA GLY A 237 -5.60 -29.57 -38.36
C GLY A 237 -5.49 -30.64 -37.27
N ARG A 238 -5.24 -31.91 -37.63
CA ARG A 238 -4.98 -32.98 -36.65
C ARG A 238 -3.70 -32.73 -35.86
N GLN A 239 -2.64 -32.25 -36.51
CA GLN A 239 -1.41 -31.87 -35.84
C GLN A 239 -1.66 -30.71 -34.89
N TRP A 240 -2.30 -29.63 -35.35
CA TRP A 240 -2.62 -28.48 -34.50
C TRP A 240 -3.44 -28.87 -33.26
N LEU A 241 -4.48 -29.72 -33.42
CA LEU A 241 -5.29 -30.24 -32.31
C LEU A 241 -4.45 -31.01 -31.28
N GLN A 242 -3.45 -31.77 -31.72
CA GLN A 242 -2.54 -32.48 -30.82
C GLN A 242 -1.60 -31.51 -30.09
N HIS A 243 -1.02 -30.54 -30.80
CA HIS A 243 -0.07 -29.58 -30.23
C HIS A 243 -0.74 -28.66 -29.20
N VAL A 244 -1.92 -28.11 -29.51
CA VAL A 244 -2.65 -27.21 -28.61
C VAL A 244 -3.06 -27.91 -27.30
N GLN A 245 -3.33 -29.22 -27.35
CA GLN A 245 -3.71 -30.03 -26.20
C GLN A 245 -2.53 -30.51 -25.35
N SER A 246 -1.33 -30.56 -25.91
CA SER A 246 -0.13 -31.11 -25.26
C SER A 246 0.91 -30.05 -24.90
N ASN A 247 0.51 -28.78 -24.86
CA ASN A 247 1.42 -27.69 -24.49
C ASN A 247 1.92 -27.84 -23.05
N THR A 248 3.24 -27.91 -22.87
CA THR A 248 3.91 -27.98 -21.57
C THR A 248 4.90 -26.84 -21.34
N LEU A 249 4.89 -25.81 -22.19
CA LEU A 249 5.80 -24.68 -22.07
C LEU A 249 5.61 -23.95 -20.73
N SER A 250 6.70 -23.47 -20.13
CA SER A 250 6.63 -22.55 -18.99
C SER A 250 6.01 -21.20 -19.41
N VAL A 251 5.63 -20.36 -18.44
CA VAL A 251 5.05 -19.03 -18.74
C VAL A 251 6.02 -18.18 -19.58
N PRO A 252 7.34 -18.08 -19.26
CA PRO A 252 8.28 -17.33 -20.09
C PRO A 252 8.42 -17.88 -21.51
N GLU A 253 8.48 -19.21 -21.67
CA GLU A 253 8.61 -19.85 -23.00
C GLU A 253 7.34 -19.66 -23.85
N GLU A 254 6.16 -19.67 -23.25
CA GLU A 254 4.91 -19.38 -23.95
C GLU A 254 4.85 -17.92 -24.41
N VAL A 255 5.36 -16.98 -23.60
CA VAL A 255 5.48 -15.57 -24.01
C VAL A 255 6.48 -15.42 -25.16
N GLU A 256 7.59 -16.16 -25.15
CA GLU A 256 8.55 -16.18 -26.26
C GLU A 256 7.92 -16.77 -27.53
N TYR A 257 7.11 -17.83 -27.39
CA TYR A 257 6.33 -18.40 -28.49
C TYR A 257 5.34 -17.39 -29.08
N TRP A 258 4.61 -16.65 -28.24
CA TRP A 258 3.72 -15.56 -28.69
C TRP A 258 4.50 -14.46 -29.41
N ALA A 259 5.64 -14.03 -28.86
CA ALA A 259 6.49 -13.02 -29.46
C ALA A 259 7.05 -13.47 -30.83
N SER A 260 7.33 -14.76 -31.02
CA SER A 260 7.75 -15.31 -32.32
C SER A 260 6.67 -15.24 -33.41
N HIS A 261 5.41 -15.02 -33.02
CA HIS A 261 4.26 -14.79 -33.92
C HIS A 261 3.80 -13.32 -33.90
N ASP A 262 4.69 -12.39 -33.56
CA ASP A 262 4.43 -10.94 -33.49
C ASP A 262 3.32 -10.53 -32.51
N ILE A 263 2.99 -11.36 -31.52
CA ILE A 263 2.01 -11.01 -30.49
C ILE A 263 2.71 -10.18 -29.41
N SER A 264 2.30 -8.91 -29.30
CA SER A 264 2.83 -7.98 -28.30
C SER A 264 1.80 -7.55 -27.26
N VAL A 265 0.52 -7.84 -27.47
CA VAL A 265 -0.56 -7.40 -26.58
C VAL A 265 -1.65 -8.47 -26.46
N PHE A 266 -2.40 -8.46 -25.36
CA PHE A 266 -3.61 -9.25 -25.18
C PHE A 266 -4.75 -8.34 -24.68
N LEU A 267 -5.61 -7.89 -25.58
CA LEU A 267 -6.72 -6.97 -25.27
C LEU A 267 -8.07 -7.63 -25.54
N LEU A 268 -8.84 -7.76 -24.47
CA LEU A 268 -10.24 -8.16 -24.50
C LEU A 268 -11.15 -7.00 -24.92
N GLN A 269 -12.42 -7.31 -25.18
CA GLN A 269 -13.41 -6.32 -25.60
C GLN A 269 -14.20 -5.76 -24.43
N TRP A 270 -14.62 -4.49 -24.56
CA TRP A 270 -15.55 -3.89 -23.62
C TRP A 270 -16.91 -4.56 -23.71
N GLN A 271 -17.60 -4.69 -22.59
CA GLN A 271 -18.94 -5.25 -22.50
C GLN A 271 -19.67 -4.72 -21.27
N ASN A 272 -20.99 -4.93 -21.19
CA ASN A 272 -21.80 -4.54 -20.04
C ASN A 272 -22.61 -5.66 -19.35
N PHE A 273 -22.41 -6.92 -19.70
CA PHE A 273 -23.00 -8.08 -19.01
C PHE A 273 -22.15 -8.60 -17.83
N LYS A 274 -20.97 -8.02 -17.58
CA LYS A 274 -20.13 -8.28 -16.40
C LYS A 274 -19.73 -6.98 -15.72
N ASP A 275 -20.07 -6.86 -14.45
CA ASP A 275 -19.42 -5.96 -13.50
C ASP A 275 -18.03 -6.50 -13.17
N THR A 276 -16.99 -5.86 -13.68
CA THR A 276 -15.60 -6.23 -13.38
C THR A 276 -15.29 -5.99 -11.90
N GLY A 277 -14.88 -7.04 -11.20
CA GLY A 277 -14.44 -6.96 -9.81
C GLY A 277 -13.03 -6.39 -9.67
N LEU A 278 -12.73 -5.82 -8.50
CA LEU A 278 -11.41 -5.33 -8.13
C LEU A 278 -11.20 -5.53 -6.64
N SER A 279 -10.16 -6.28 -6.28
CA SER A 279 -9.60 -6.29 -4.93
C SER A 279 -8.20 -5.69 -5.02
N ASP A 280 -7.99 -4.50 -4.46
CA ASP A 280 -6.69 -3.81 -4.52
C ASP A 280 -6.21 -3.51 -3.10
N SER A 281 -4.92 -3.67 -2.88
CA SER A 281 -4.30 -3.52 -1.56
C SER A 281 -3.00 -2.72 -1.60
N MET A 282 -2.65 -2.17 -0.43
CA MET A 282 -1.33 -1.61 -0.15
C MET A 282 -0.59 -2.49 0.84
N VAL A 283 0.73 -2.51 0.76
CA VAL A 283 1.63 -3.26 1.64
C VAL A 283 2.41 -2.31 2.51
N ILE A 284 2.38 -2.53 3.82
CA ILE A 284 3.23 -1.82 4.78
C ILE A 284 4.29 -2.78 5.29
N SER A 285 5.56 -2.42 5.10
CA SER A 285 6.72 -3.20 5.50
C SER A 285 7.45 -2.56 6.68
N THR A 286 7.86 -3.38 7.63
CA THR A 286 8.62 -2.98 8.83
C THR A 286 10.12 -2.98 8.56
N PRO A 287 10.97 -2.38 9.43
CA PRO A 287 12.42 -2.44 9.28
C PRO A 287 12.97 -3.88 9.29
N PHE A 288 12.24 -4.85 9.84
CA PHE A 288 12.64 -6.25 9.89
C PHE A 288 12.28 -7.05 8.63
N GLY A 289 11.68 -6.42 7.62
CA GLY A 289 11.22 -7.08 6.39
C GLY A 289 9.91 -7.86 6.56
N LEU A 290 9.15 -7.61 7.63
CA LEU A 290 7.78 -8.13 7.77
C LEU A 290 6.83 -7.21 7.01
N SER A 291 5.95 -7.80 6.19
CA SER A 291 5.00 -7.08 5.34
C SER A 291 3.57 -7.46 5.68
N TYR A 292 2.66 -6.48 5.70
CA TYR A 292 1.23 -6.72 5.88
C TYR A 292 0.41 -5.92 4.88
N SER A 293 -0.67 -6.53 4.38
CA SER A 293 -1.54 -5.95 3.36
C SER A 293 -2.79 -5.33 3.96
N LEU A 294 -3.18 -4.16 3.44
CA LEU A 294 -4.41 -3.45 3.78
C LEU A 294 -5.18 -3.10 2.51
N PRO A 295 -6.52 -3.23 2.50
CA PRO A 295 -7.31 -2.95 1.31
C PRO A 295 -7.35 -1.43 1.01
N ILE A 296 -7.27 -1.08 -0.27
CA ILE A 296 -7.45 0.30 -0.76
C ILE A 296 -8.68 0.45 -1.68
N SER A 297 -9.13 -0.64 -2.30
CA SER A 297 -10.36 -0.69 -3.09
C SER A 297 -10.91 -2.11 -3.10
N GLU A 298 -12.22 -2.30 -2.98
CA GLU A 298 -12.83 -3.63 -3.01
C GLU A 298 -14.23 -3.62 -3.66
N ARG A 299 -14.41 -4.39 -4.73
CA ARG A 299 -15.70 -4.67 -5.38
C ARG A 299 -15.68 -6.09 -5.94
N ARG A 300 -16.75 -6.85 -5.73
CA ARG A 300 -16.89 -8.20 -6.30
C ARG A 300 -17.28 -8.15 -7.77
N GLY A 301 -16.78 -9.10 -8.55
CA GLY A 301 -17.20 -9.30 -9.93
C GLY A 301 -18.56 -10.00 -10.00
N ILE A 302 -19.43 -9.56 -10.92
CA ILE A 302 -20.78 -10.11 -11.10
C ILE A 302 -21.05 -10.25 -12.60
N VAL A 303 -21.57 -11.41 -13.02
CA VAL A 303 -22.06 -11.64 -14.38
C VAL A 303 -23.59 -11.58 -14.37
N HIS A 304 -24.16 -10.86 -15.32
CA HIS A 304 -25.60 -10.69 -15.49
C HIS A 304 -25.97 -10.74 -16.96
N LEU A 305 -26.78 -11.74 -17.35
CA LEU A 305 -27.17 -11.95 -18.75
C LEU A 305 -28.54 -11.34 -19.08
N ASP A 306 -29.34 -11.06 -18.04
CA ASP A 306 -30.74 -10.62 -18.18
C ASP A 306 -30.88 -9.11 -18.44
N TYR A 307 -29.88 -8.29 -18.09
CA TYR A 307 -29.91 -6.84 -18.25
C TYR A 307 -28.61 -6.30 -18.87
N GLN A 308 -28.42 -6.58 -20.15
CA GLN A 308 -27.26 -6.11 -20.92
C GLN A 308 -27.70 -5.59 -22.30
N THR A 309 -26.88 -4.73 -22.90
CA THR A 309 -27.11 -4.22 -24.27
C THR A 309 -25.98 -4.53 -25.25
N SER A 310 -24.79 -4.90 -24.74
CA SER A 310 -23.59 -5.20 -25.51
C SER A 310 -23.72 -6.45 -26.41
N HIS A 311 -24.57 -7.43 -26.08
CA HIS A 311 -24.77 -8.62 -26.91
C HIS A 311 -25.37 -8.33 -28.28
N ARG A 312 -26.02 -7.16 -28.47
CA ARG A 312 -26.45 -6.71 -29.80
C ARG A 312 -25.24 -6.50 -30.73
N MET A 313 -24.11 -6.05 -30.17
CA MET A 313 -22.86 -5.84 -30.90
C MET A 313 -22.14 -7.17 -31.13
N TYR A 314 -21.96 -7.94 -30.06
CA TYR A 314 -21.46 -9.31 -30.08
C TYR A 314 -21.78 -10.02 -28.75
N TRP A 315 -22.26 -11.26 -28.80
CA TRP A 315 -22.74 -12.03 -27.63
C TRP A 315 -21.74 -13.05 -27.04
N GLY A 316 -20.48 -13.03 -27.45
CA GLY A 316 -19.42 -13.92 -26.92
C GLY A 316 -19.30 -15.30 -27.59
N LEU A 317 -18.16 -15.97 -27.39
CA LEU A 317 -17.85 -17.28 -27.97
C LEU A 317 -18.72 -18.39 -27.36
N ALA A 318 -19.03 -18.31 -26.07
CA ALA A 318 -19.95 -19.24 -25.40
C ALA A 318 -21.29 -19.34 -26.15
N SER A 319 -21.83 -18.21 -26.60
CA SER A 319 -23.07 -18.15 -27.38
C SER A 319 -22.88 -18.66 -28.81
N ASP A 320 -21.72 -18.41 -29.44
CA ASP A 320 -21.39 -18.97 -30.76
C ASP A 320 -21.30 -20.51 -30.71
N LEU A 321 -20.68 -21.07 -29.68
CA LEU A 321 -20.58 -22.52 -29.43
C LEU A 321 -21.94 -23.14 -29.12
N TRP A 322 -22.76 -22.47 -28.30
CA TRP A 322 -24.13 -22.89 -28.05
C TRP A 322 -24.94 -22.95 -29.36
N ALA A 323 -24.87 -21.89 -30.18
CA ALA A 323 -25.64 -21.77 -31.40
C ALA A 323 -25.36 -22.94 -32.37
N VAL A 324 -24.08 -23.22 -32.66
CA VAL A 324 -23.73 -24.32 -33.57
C VAL A 324 -24.07 -25.70 -33.01
N SER A 325 -24.11 -25.87 -31.68
CA SER A 325 -24.48 -27.15 -31.07
C SER A 325 -25.99 -27.37 -30.93
N ASN A 326 -26.79 -26.31 -31.04
CA ASN A 326 -28.23 -26.37 -30.86
C ASN A 326 -28.94 -26.45 -32.22
N ASN A 327 -29.56 -27.61 -32.49
CA ASN A 327 -30.30 -27.88 -33.72
C ASN A 327 -31.51 -26.95 -33.96
N ALA A 328 -31.95 -26.20 -32.95
CA ALA A 328 -33.03 -25.23 -33.09
C ALA A 328 -32.60 -23.91 -33.74
N THR A 329 -31.30 -23.62 -33.81
CA THR A 329 -30.78 -22.39 -34.44
C THR A 329 -30.55 -22.61 -35.93
N SER A 330 -30.56 -21.52 -36.71
CA SER A 330 -30.27 -21.57 -38.15
C SER A 330 -28.84 -22.02 -38.51
N VAL A 331 -27.94 -22.12 -37.52
CA VAL A 331 -26.55 -22.54 -37.69
C VAL A 331 -26.20 -23.86 -36.99
N GLY A 332 -27.21 -24.60 -36.50
CA GLY A 332 -27.01 -25.89 -35.86
C GLY A 332 -26.27 -26.88 -36.77
N GLY A 333 -25.19 -27.48 -36.27
CA GLY A 333 -24.34 -28.43 -36.99
C GLY A 333 -23.34 -27.81 -37.97
N LEU A 334 -23.24 -26.46 -38.04
CA LEU A 334 -22.34 -25.76 -38.96
C LEU A 334 -21.02 -25.35 -38.30
N SER A 335 -20.04 -25.03 -39.15
CA SER A 335 -18.68 -24.66 -38.73
C SER A 335 -18.53 -23.16 -38.48
N LEU A 336 -17.74 -22.80 -37.47
CA LEU A 336 -17.31 -21.42 -37.19
C LEU A 336 -16.05 -21.03 -37.98
N LEU A 337 -15.43 -21.97 -38.71
CA LEU A 337 -14.26 -21.71 -39.54
C LEU A 337 -14.70 -21.23 -40.93
N ARG A 338 -14.22 -20.05 -41.32
CA ARG A 338 -14.62 -19.38 -42.57
C ARG A 338 -14.18 -20.13 -43.83
N ASN A 339 -13.10 -20.91 -43.72
CA ASN A 339 -12.57 -21.74 -44.81
C ASN A 339 -13.31 -23.08 -44.95
N SER A 340 -14.24 -23.41 -44.05
CA SER A 340 -15.04 -24.63 -44.11
C SER A 340 -16.09 -24.57 -45.23
N PRO A 341 -16.35 -25.69 -45.94
CA PRO A 341 -17.47 -25.76 -46.89
C PRO A 341 -18.85 -25.60 -46.22
N HIS A 342 -18.93 -25.77 -44.90
CA HIS A 342 -20.16 -25.64 -44.11
C HIS A 342 -20.09 -24.47 -43.11
N PHE A 343 -19.45 -23.37 -43.51
CA PHE A 343 -19.36 -22.18 -42.67
C PHE A 343 -20.74 -21.63 -42.29
N ALA A 344 -20.95 -21.43 -40.98
CA ALA A 344 -22.20 -21.03 -40.35
C ALA A 344 -22.78 -19.75 -40.94
N PHE A 345 -21.92 -18.78 -41.27
CA PHE A 345 -22.34 -17.46 -41.75
C PHE A 345 -22.23 -17.30 -43.26
N ALA A 346 -22.19 -18.40 -44.01
CA ALA A 346 -22.26 -18.36 -45.48
C ALA A 346 -23.68 -18.01 -45.97
N ASN A 347 -24.72 -18.57 -45.33
CA ASN A 347 -26.13 -18.39 -45.70
C ASN A 347 -26.99 -17.77 -44.58
N ALA A 348 -26.44 -17.61 -43.38
CA ALA A 348 -27.08 -16.96 -42.24
C ALA A 348 -26.22 -15.78 -41.75
N THR A 349 -26.78 -14.89 -40.94
CA THR A 349 -26.02 -13.77 -40.36
C THR A 349 -26.00 -13.88 -38.85
N ARG A 350 -25.03 -13.25 -38.19
CA ARG A 350 -25.06 -13.12 -36.72
C ARG A 350 -26.32 -12.38 -36.27
N ALA A 351 -26.74 -11.37 -37.01
CA ALA A 351 -27.97 -10.64 -36.75
C ALA A 351 -29.22 -11.54 -36.77
N SER A 352 -29.32 -12.52 -37.69
CA SER A 352 -30.46 -13.46 -37.71
C SER A 352 -30.54 -14.29 -36.43
N LEU A 353 -29.39 -14.75 -35.91
CA LEU A 353 -29.33 -15.47 -34.64
C LEU A 353 -29.75 -14.60 -33.44
N LEU A 354 -29.43 -13.31 -33.46
CA LEU A 354 -29.86 -12.38 -32.42
C LEU A 354 -31.39 -12.17 -32.43
N PHE A 355 -32.05 -12.25 -33.59
CA PHE A 355 -33.51 -12.28 -33.67
C PHE A 355 -34.09 -13.62 -33.20
N GLU A 356 -33.48 -14.75 -33.58
CA GLU A 356 -33.90 -16.09 -33.14
C GLU A 356 -33.87 -16.24 -31.61
N ASN A 357 -32.84 -15.68 -30.96
CA ASN A 357 -32.70 -15.69 -29.50
C ASN A 357 -33.28 -14.43 -28.81
N LEU A 358 -34.10 -13.65 -29.52
CA LEU A 358 -34.82 -12.49 -28.97
C LEU A 358 -33.95 -11.37 -28.34
N THR A 359 -32.64 -11.37 -28.61
CA THR A 359 -31.74 -10.27 -28.21
C THR A 359 -32.02 -9.01 -29.05
N LEU A 360 -32.45 -9.22 -30.30
CA LEU A 360 -33.04 -8.21 -31.16
C LEU A 360 -34.50 -8.52 -31.41
N SER A 361 -35.35 -7.49 -31.42
CA SER A 361 -36.76 -7.59 -31.76
C SER A 361 -36.97 -7.21 -33.22
N SER A 362 -37.77 -8.00 -33.95
CA SER A 362 -38.17 -7.70 -35.33
C SER A 362 -39.61 -7.14 -35.36
N PRO A 363 -39.89 -6.04 -36.09
CA PRO A 363 -38.91 -5.22 -36.84
C PRO A 363 -38.02 -4.39 -35.89
N LEU A 364 -36.82 -4.04 -36.37
CA LEU A 364 -35.95 -3.10 -35.66
C LEU A 364 -36.65 -1.74 -35.50
N ASN A 365 -36.43 -1.06 -34.37
CA ASN A 365 -36.80 0.34 -34.26
C ASN A 365 -35.98 1.20 -35.25
N ALA A 366 -36.51 2.36 -35.62
CA ALA A 366 -35.89 3.19 -36.66
C ALA A 366 -34.44 3.60 -36.33
N GLY A 367 -34.11 3.85 -35.06
CA GLY A 367 -32.74 4.15 -34.64
C GLY A 367 -31.80 2.94 -34.75
N LEU A 368 -32.25 1.72 -34.41
CA LEU A 368 -31.44 0.51 -34.59
C LEU A 368 -31.29 0.13 -36.06
N ALA A 369 -32.30 0.39 -36.90
CA ALA A 369 -32.16 0.25 -38.35
C ALA A 369 -31.12 1.23 -38.91
N LEU A 370 -31.13 2.48 -38.43
CA LEU A 370 -30.10 3.46 -38.77
C LEU A 370 -28.71 3.01 -38.29
N TYR A 371 -28.60 2.52 -37.06
CA TYR A 371 -27.36 1.96 -36.53
C TYR A 371 -26.83 0.84 -37.43
N ASP A 372 -27.66 -0.12 -37.81
CA ASP A 372 -27.26 -1.26 -38.65
C ASP A 372 -26.71 -0.79 -40.01
N THR A 373 -27.31 0.24 -40.59
CA THR A 373 -26.80 0.82 -41.85
C THR A 373 -25.50 1.63 -41.69
N CYS A 374 -25.28 2.27 -40.55
CA CYS A 374 -24.11 3.12 -40.31
C CYS A 374 -22.90 2.40 -39.70
N LEU A 375 -23.16 1.39 -38.86
CA LEU A 375 -22.18 0.70 -38.02
C LEU A 375 -22.35 -0.81 -38.02
N GLY A 376 -23.43 -1.36 -38.57
CA GLY A 376 -23.68 -2.79 -38.56
C GLY A 376 -22.70 -3.60 -39.44
N PRO A 377 -22.98 -4.89 -39.63
CA PRO A 377 -24.16 -5.61 -39.12
C PRO A 377 -24.07 -5.95 -37.63
N PHE A 378 -25.22 -6.05 -36.95
CA PHE A 378 -25.28 -6.55 -35.57
C PHE A 378 -24.63 -7.95 -35.44
N GLY A 379 -23.94 -8.18 -34.32
CA GLY A 379 -23.16 -9.40 -34.08
C GLY A 379 -21.77 -9.44 -34.70
N ALA A 380 -21.34 -8.39 -35.42
CA ALA A 380 -20.02 -8.23 -36.02
C ALA A 380 -19.32 -6.90 -35.65
N VAL A 381 -19.80 -6.23 -34.60
CA VAL A 381 -19.25 -4.95 -34.13
C VAL A 381 -18.29 -5.18 -32.97
N ASP A 382 -17.05 -4.75 -33.12
CA ASP A 382 -16.05 -4.77 -32.06
C ASP A 382 -16.23 -3.57 -31.11
N MET A 383 -16.11 -3.82 -29.80
CA MET A 383 -16.20 -2.80 -28.74
C MET A 383 -14.84 -2.65 -28.09
N VAL A 384 -14.06 -1.66 -28.55
CA VAL A 384 -12.67 -1.46 -28.13
C VAL A 384 -12.60 -0.38 -27.06
N TYR A 385 -12.12 -0.72 -25.87
CA TYR A 385 -11.88 0.27 -24.80
C TYR A 385 -10.76 1.23 -25.21
N VAL A 386 -10.99 2.53 -25.02
CA VAL A 386 -10.00 3.58 -25.29
C VAL A 386 -9.42 4.09 -23.98
N SER A 387 -8.11 4.01 -23.83
CA SER A 387 -7.38 4.52 -22.66
C SER A 387 -7.18 6.04 -22.73
N CYS A 388 -7.14 6.71 -21.57
CA CYS A 388 -6.81 8.13 -21.50
C CYS A 388 -5.39 8.38 -22.05
N PRO A 389 -5.19 9.39 -22.93
CA PRO A 389 -3.86 9.78 -23.37
C PRO A 389 -2.94 10.16 -22.21
N ALA A 390 -1.65 9.82 -22.33
CA ALA A 390 -0.65 10.17 -21.31
C ALA A 390 -0.53 11.69 -21.10
N SER A 391 -0.72 12.50 -22.15
CA SER A 391 -0.75 13.97 -22.07
C SER A 391 -1.90 14.49 -21.21
N LEU A 392 -3.11 13.92 -21.36
CA LEU A 392 -4.27 14.26 -20.54
C LEU A 392 -4.06 13.90 -19.06
N LEU A 393 -3.49 12.71 -18.79
CA LEU A 393 -3.15 12.29 -17.43
C LEU A 393 -2.07 13.19 -16.81
N ALA A 394 -1.05 13.59 -17.59
CA ALA A 394 0.00 14.50 -17.14
C ALA A 394 -0.56 15.89 -16.79
N PHE A 395 -1.45 16.43 -17.63
CA PHE A 395 -2.12 17.70 -17.38
C PHE A 395 -3.00 17.64 -16.12
N TYR A 396 -3.81 16.59 -15.96
CA TYR A 396 -4.65 16.40 -14.77
C TYR A 396 -3.81 16.28 -13.49
N ARG A 397 -2.72 15.50 -13.53
CA ARG A 397 -1.78 15.36 -12.41
C ARG A 397 -1.18 16.71 -12.01
N TYR A 398 -0.77 17.52 -12.99
CA TYR A 398 -0.21 18.85 -12.75
C TYR A 398 -1.19 19.77 -12.02
N VAL A 399 -2.44 19.84 -12.51
CA VAL A 399 -3.50 20.66 -11.87
C VAL A 399 -3.78 20.16 -10.45
N LEU A 400 -3.96 18.86 -10.27
CA LEU A 400 -4.24 18.25 -8.96
C LEU A 400 -3.13 18.53 -7.94
N HIS A 401 -1.87 18.28 -8.32
CA HIS A 401 -0.71 18.51 -7.44
C HIS A 401 -0.54 19.99 -7.09
N THR A 402 -0.78 20.90 -8.05
CA THR A 402 -0.65 22.34 -7.80
C THR A 402 -1.70 22.83 -6.81
N ILE A 403 -2.96 22.39 -6.97
CA ILE A 403 -4.04 22.72 -6.04
C ILE A 403 -3.78 22.10 -4.67
N ALA A 404 -3.40 20.81 -4.61
CA ALA A 404 -3.08 20.12 -3.35
C ALA A 404 -1.92 20.81 -2.62
N THR A 405 -0.87 21.21 -3.33
CA THR A 405 0.26 21.96 -2.77
C THR A 405 -0.18 23.31 -2.22
N ALA A 406 -0.93 24.10 -2.99
CA ALA A 406 -1.40 25.42 -2.56
C ALA A 406 -2.29 25.32 -1.30
N THR A 407 -3.22 24.36 -1.29
CA THR A 407 -4.17 24.15 -0.19
C THR A 407 -3.57 23.46 1.04
N SER A 408 -2.44 22.77 0.88
CA SER A 408 -1.72 22.09 1.98
C SER A 408 -0.56 22.91 2.56
N THR A 409 -0.26 24.08 1.98
CA THR A 409 0.79 25.00 2.44
C THR A 409 0.27 26.38 2.84
N ASN A 410 -0.88 26.80 2.30
CA ASN A 410 -1.47 28.11 2.56
C ASN A 410 -2.93 27.98 3.01
N LEU A 411 -3.20 28.32 4.28
CA LEU A 411 -4.55 28.26 4.87
C LEU A 411 -5.54 29.21 4.20
N GLU A 412 -5.10 30.37 3.70
CA GLU A 412 -5.96 31.30 3.00
C GLU A 412 -6.34 30.74 1.61
N ALA A 413 -5.40 30.11 0.91
CA ALA A 413 -5.69 29.41 -0.34
C ALA A 413 -6.65 28.23 -0.13
N GLN A 414 -6.51 27.49 0.96
CA GLN A 414 -7.44 26.43 1.35
C GLN A 414 -8.84 26.99 1.63
N LYS A 415 -8.92 28.08 2.42
CA LYS A 415 -10.19 28.74 2.73
C LYS A 415 -10.90 29.24 1.46
N GLN A 416 -10.17 29.85 0.53
CA GLN A 416 -10.71 30.28 -0.76
C GLN A 416 -11.23 29.10 -1.58
N PHE A 417 -10.48 27.99 -1.63
CA PHE A 417 -10.87 26.77 -2.33
C PHE A 417 -12.16 26.16 -1.77
N LEU A 418 -12.28 26.04 -0.45
CA LEU A 418 -13.45 25.46 0.21
C LEU A 418 -14.71 26.33 0.04
N ASN A 419 -14.52 27.64 0.03
CA ASN A 419 -15.58 28.63 -0.16
C ASN A 419 -15.96 28.85 -1.63
N LEU A 420 -15.33 28.15 -2.58
CA LEU A 420 -15.77 28.19 -3.97
C LEU A 420 -17.23 27.73 -4.06
N PRO A 421 -18.09 28.51 -4.75
CA PRO A 421 -19.48 28.13 -4.93
C PRO A 421 -19.56 26.83 -5.73
N ALA A 422 -20.37 25.90 -5.26
CA ALA A 422 -20.55 24.63 -5.94
C ALA A 422 -21.43 24.81 -7.19
N LYS A 423 -20.98 24.32 -8.34
CA LYS A 423 -21.83 24.12 -9.51
C LYS A 423 -22.55 22.79 -9.33
N THR A 424 -23.85 22.82 -9.01
CA THR A 424 -24.54 21.62 -8.54
C THR A 424 -24.81 20.66 -9.69
N TYR A 425 -25.31 21.20 -10.80
CA TYR A 425 -25.57 20.47 -12.03
C TYR A 425 -25.10 21.28 -13.23
N ILE A 426 -24.69 20.60 -14.30
CA ILE A 426 -24.57 21.20 -15.63
C ILE A 426 -25.38 20.31 -16.56
N GLY A 427 -26.45 20.85 -17.15
CA GLY A 427 -27.26 20.22 -18.18
C GLY A 427 -26.77 20.64 -19.55
N GLN A 428 -25.61 20.11 -19.95
CA GLN A 428 -24.92 20.50 -21.19
C GLN A 428 -25.73 20.14 -22.44
N LEU A 429 -25.89 21.10 -23.35
CA LEU A 429 -26.46 20.88 -24.68
C LEU A 429 -25.69 21.66 -25.75
N PRO A 430 -25.39 21.04 -26.91
CA PRO A 430 -24.85 21.75 -28.06
C PRO A 430 -25.80 22.84 -28.54
N GLN A 431 -25.27 23.99 -28.95
CA GLN A 431 -26.09 25.11 -29.42
C GLN A 431 -26.95 24.74 -30.64
N ALA A 432 -26.43 23.85 -31.49
CA ALA A 432 -27.14 23.34 -32.66
C ALA A 432 -28.44 22.60 -32.32
N LEU A 433 -28.50 21.92 -31.16
CA LEU A 433 -29.73 21.25 -30.70
C LEU A 433 -30.66 22.23 -29.98
N LEU A 434 -30.13 23.11 -29.14
CA LEU A 434 -30.92 24.11 -28.42
C LEU A 434 -31.69 25.05 -29.36
N ASN A 435 -31.05 25.46 -30.46
CA ASN A 435 -31.62 26.43 -31.39
C ASN A 435 -32.59 25.81 -32.42
N ASP A 436 -32.65 24.47 -32.53
CA ASP A 436 -33.52 23.78 -33.50
C ASP A 436 -34.81 23.28 -32.84
N THR A 437 -35.88 24.08 -32.97
CA THR A 437 -37.20 23.75 -32.41
C THR A 437 -37.87 22.52 -33.05
N SER A 438 -37.38 22.09 -34.22
CA SER A 438 -37.92 20.95 -34.96
C SER A 438 -37.34 19.60 -34.55
N VAL A 439 -36.31 19.62 -33.68
CA VAL A 439 -35.65 18.41 -33.17
C VAL A 439 -36.33 17.90 -31.90
N ARG A 440 -36.42 16.57 -31.81
CA ARG A 440 -36.77 15.84 -30.59
C ARG A 440 -35.73 14.77 -30.31
N LEU A 441 -35.25 14.68 -29.08
CA LEU A 441 -34.36 13.61 -28.63
C LEU A 441 -35.19 12.34 -28.43
N VAL A 442 -34.79 11.22 -29.00
CA VAL A 442 -35.52 9.93 -28.96
C VAL A 442 -34.67 8.74 -28.49
N GLY A 443 -33.39 8.95 -28.18
CA GLY A 443 -32.51 7.95 -27.58
C GLY A 443 -31.08 8.47 -27.42
N GLY A 444 -30.39 8.12 -26.34
CA GLY A 444 -28.98 8.50 -26.12
C GLY A 444 -28.01 7.32 -26.15
N ASN A 445 -28.48 6.13 -25.80
CA ASN A 445 -27.67 4.91 -25.81
C ASN A 445 -27.55 4.38 -27.24
N LEU A 446 -26.31 4.39 -27.76
CA LEU A 446 -25.97 3.92 -29.10
C LEU A 446 -26.52 2.51 -29.38
N MET A 447 -26.57 1.64 -28.38
CA MET A 447 -27.03 0.25 -28.48
C MET A 447 -28.56 0.08 -28.40
N CYS A 448 -29.33 1.14 -28.12
CA CYS A 448 -30.79 1.08 -27.94
C CYS A 448 -31.60 1.64 -29.11
N GLY A 449 -31.02 2.52 -29.91
CA GLY A 449 -31.72 3.16 -31.03
C GLY A 449 -32.69 4.24 -30.58
N SER A 450 -33.80 4.39 -31.30
CA SER A 450 -34.85 5.37 -31.01
C SER A 450 -35.91 4.76 -30.09
N ASP A 451 -35.50 4.40 -28.88
CA ASP A 451 -36.30 3.62 -27.92
C ASP A 451 -37.14 4.46 -26.95
N LEU A 452 -36.98 5.79 -26.98
CA LEU A 452 -37.66 6.72 -26.07
C LEU A 452 -38.66 7.62 -26.81
N PRO A 453 -39.72 8.08 -26.11
CA PRO A 453 -40.62 9.10 -26.65
C PRO A 453 -39.85 10.40 -26.92
N GLY A 454 -40.18 11.07 -28.03
CA GLY A 454 -39.48 12.29 -28.44
C GLY A 454 -39.68 13.46 -27.48
N THR A 455 -38.59 13.93 -26.87
CA THR A 455 -38.59 15.11 -25.98
C THR A 455 -37.86 16.29 -26.61
N PRO A 456 -38.30 17.54 -26.41
CA PRO A 456 -37.52 18.70 -26.83
C PRO A 456 -36.14 18.72 -26.13
N PRO A 457 -35.10 19.29 -26.76
CA PRO A 457 -33.77 19.42 -26.17
C PRO A 457 -33.74 20.54 -25.11
N SER A 458 -34.57 20.42 -24.06
CA SER A 458 -34.70 21.39 -22.97
C SER A 458 -34.36 20.81 -21.59
N GLY A 459 -34.09 19.50 -21.52
CA GLY A 459 -33.88 18.77 -20.26
C GLY A 459 -32.46 18.20 -20.08
N ALA A 460 -31.49 18.62 -20.90
CA ALA A 460 -30.18 17.98 -21.14
C ALA A 460 -30.24 16.83 -22.16
N LEU A 461 -29.08 16.25 -22.48
CA LEU A 461 -28.98 15.11 -23.40
C LEU A 461 -29.57 13.85 -22.79
N LEU A 462 -30.04 12.91 -23.61
CA LEU A 462 -30.42 11.59 -23.12
C LEU A 462 -29.17 10.78 -22.77
N THR A 463 -29.29 9.93 -21.74
CA THR A 463 -28.18 9.12 -21.21
C THR A 463 -27.50 8.28 -22.30
N LEU A 464 -26.17 8.35 -22.31
CA LEU A 464 -25.29 7.59 -23.20
C LEU A 464 -25.23 6.11 -22.79
N PHE A 465 -24.45 5.29 -23.50
CA PHE A 465 -24.30 3.89 -23.14
C PHE A 465 -23.62 3.71 -21.77
N GLY A 466 -23.84 2.58 -21.10
CA GLY A 466 -23.15 2.29 -19.84
C GLY A 466 -23.23 0.83 -19.42
N ILE A 467 -22.68 0.55 -18.25
CA ILE A 467 -22.68 -0.82 -17.71
C ILE A 467 -24.05 -1.25 -17.18
N ASP A 468 -24.80 -0.30 -16.62
CA ASP A 468 -26.08 -0.51 -15.94
C ASP A 468 -27.26 0.05 -16.74
N THR A 469 -27.05 0.40 -18.01
CA THR A 469 -28.10 0.98 -18.86
C THR A 469 -28.99 -0.08 -19.48
N VAL A 470 -30.29 0.02 -19.19
CA VAL A 470 -31.35 -0.73 -19.87
C VAL A 470 -32.03 0.14 -20.93
N CYS A 471 -32.39 -0.46 -22.07
CA CYS A 471 -33.16 0.25 -23.09
C CYS A 471 -34.61 0.50 -22.63
N GLY A 472 -35.24 1.53 -23.17
CA GLY A 472 -36.63 1.92 -22.88
C GLY A 472 -36.79 2.77 -21.63
N TRP A 473 -35.69 3.11 -20.93
CA TRP A 473 -35.73 3.96 -19.74
C TRP A 473 -35.12 5.34 -19.99
N GLY A 474 -35.89 6.39 -19.73
CA GLY A 474 -35.49 7.78 -19.99
C GLY A 474 -34.66 8.36 -18.84
N TYR A 475 -33.33 8.30 -18.95
CA TYR A 475 -32.41 9.05 -18.09
C TYR A 475 -31.73 10.19 -18.86
N LEU A 476 -31.26 11.20 -18.14
CA LEU A 476 -30.59 12.38 -18.69
C LEU A 476 -29.10 12.35 -18.35
N ASP A 477 -28.28 12.85 -19.27
CA ASP A 477 -26.83 13.01 -19.09
C ASP A 477 -26.53 14.45 -18.65
N PHE A 478 -25.98 14.60 -17.45
CA PHE A 478 -25.61 15.89 -16.87
C PHE A 478 -24.38 15.70 -15.96
N PHE A 479 -23.66 16.78 -15.69
CA PHE A 479 -22.50 16.75 -14.79
C PHE A 479 -22.86 17.12 -13.36
N THR A 480 -22.08 16.59 -12.42
CA THR A 480 -21.99 17.07 -11.03
C THR A 480 -20.52 17.37 -10.71
N PRO A 481 -19.95 18.45 -11.27
CA PRO A 481 -18.52 18.67 -11.27
C PRO A 481 -17.97 18.91 -9.86
N SER A 482 -16.86 18.24 -9.53
CA SER A 482 -16.10 18.59 -8.33
C SER A 482 -15.43 19.97 -8.48
N ARG A 483 -15.08 20.62 -7.36
CA ARG A 483 -14.33 21.88 -7.37
C ARG A 483 -13.05 21.78 -8.21
N THR A 484 -12.29 20.70 -8.01
CA THR A 484 -11.07 20.41 -8.78
C THR A 484 -11.37 20.15 -10.25
N GLY A 485 -12.45 19.43 -10.56
CA GLY A 485 -12.87 19.15 -11.94
C GLY A 485 -13.26 20.41 -12.72
N LEU A 486 -13.99 21.34 -12.08
CA LEU A 486 -14.38 22.61 -12.69
C LEU A 486 -13.17 23.52 -12.90
N ILE A 487 -12.26 23.61 -11.92
CA ILE A 487 -10.99 24.35 -12.07
C ILE A 487 -10.16 23.77 -13.20
N PHE A 488 -10.05 22.44 -13.28
CA PHE A 488 -9.35 21.76 -14.37
C PHE A 488 -9.93 22.13 -15.73
N ALA A 489 -11.26 22.08 -15.88
CA ALA A 489 -11.91 22.36 -17.16
C ALA A 489 -11.73 23.82 -17.60
N LEU A 490 -11.89 24.77 -16.67
CA LEU A 490 -11.68 26.20 -16.95
C LEU A 490 -10.21 26.53 -17.26
N ALA A 491 -9.27 25.92 -16.53
CA ALA A 491 -7.84 26.12 -16.76
C ALA A 491 -7.40 25.57 -18.12
N ALA A 492 -7.93 24.41 -18.53
CA ALA A 492 -7.67 23.82 -19.83
C ALA A 492 -8.21 24.69 -20.97
N PHE A 493 -9.47 25.12 -20.84
CA PHE A 493 -10.13 25.97 -21.83
C PHE A 493 -9.40 27.31 -21.98
N ASP A 494 -9.02 27.96 -20.87
CA ASP A 494 -8.27 29.23 -20.90
C ASP A 494 -6.89 29.07 -21.56
N ALA A 495 -6.18 27.99 -21.22
CA ALA A 495 -4.84 27.72 -21.73
C ALA A 495 -4.80 27.55 -23.25
N VAL A 496 -5.83 26.91 -23.85
CA VAL A 496 -5.86 26.64 -25.30
C VAL A 496 -6.70 27.67 -26.08
N HIS A 497 -7.86 28.08 -25.56
CA HIS A 497 -8.83 28.91 -26.28
C HIS A 497 -8.93 30.35 -25.80
N GLN A 498 -8.12 30.76 -24.82
CA GLN A 498 -8.07 32.11 -24.24
C GLN A 498 -9.46 32.56 -23.74
N LEU A 499 -9.77 32.24 -22.49
CA LEU A 499 -11.10 32.46 -21.94
C LEU A 499 -11.37 33.98 -21.85
N GLN A 500 -12.55 34.40 -22.32
CA GLN A 500 -13.05 35.77 -22.24
C GLN A 500 -14.21 35.82 -21.23
N PRO A 501 -13.96 36.18 -19.95
CA PRO A 501 -14.92 36.01 -18.86
C PRO A 501 -16.31 36.58 -19.12
N THR A 502 -16.38 37.76 -19.74
CA THR A 502 -17.66 38.46 -19.99
C THR A 502 -18.51 37.78 -21.06
N PHE A 503 -17.91 37.09 -22.02
CA PHE A 503 -18.63 36.46 -23.13
C PHE A 503 -18.80 34.96 -22.88
N ASP A 504 -17.72 34.27 -22.53
CA ASP A 504 -17.71 32.82 -22.40
C ASP A 504 -18.58 32.36 -21.22
N PHE A 505 -18.59 33.05 -20.08
CA PHE A 505 -19.43 32.63 -18.95
C PHE A 505 -20.92 32.74 -19.24
N ALA A 506 -21.36 33.85 -19.86
CA ALA A 506 -22.74 34.01 -20.30
C ALA A 506 -23.12 32.93 -21.33
N ALA A 507 -22.21 32.59 -22.26
CA ALA A 507 -22.42 31.54 -23.24
C ALA A 507 -22.48 30.14 -22.61
N PHE A 508 -21.64 29.85 -21.61
CA PHE A 508 -21.69 28.58 -20.87
C PHE A 508 -23.04 28.44 -20.14
N CYS A 509 -23.51 29.49 -19.48
CA CYS A 509 -24.80 29.48 -18.81
C CYS A 509 -25.98 29.38 -19.79
N ALA A 510 -25.88 29.98 -20.98
CA ALA A 510 -26.92 29.86 -22.02
C ALA A 510 -27.02 28.44 -22.63
N SER A 511 -25.92 27.68 -22.62
CA SER A 511 -25.86 26.29 -23.10
C SER A 511 -26.03 25.24 -21.98
N ASP A 512 -26.37 25.68 -20.78
CA ASP A 512 -26.64 24.85 -19.60
C ASP A 512 -28.12 25.00 -19.20
N VAL A 513 -28.94 24.00 -19.48
CA VAL A 513 -30.37 24.06 -19.15
C VAL A 513 -30.67 24.00 -17.65
N TYR A 514 -29.65 23.73 -16.83
CA TYR A 514 -29.71 23.74 -15.37
C TYR A 514 -28.96 24.94 -14.76
N ALA A 515 -28.63 25.96 -15.56
CA ALA A 515 -27.93 27.15 -15.08
C ALA A 515 -28.65 27.81 -13.90
N GLU A 516 -27.93 27.98 -12.79
CA GLU A 516 -28.43 28.69 -11.61
C GLU A 516 -28.46 30.21 -11.86
N PRO A 517 -29.27 30.99 -11.10
CA PRO A 517 -29.33 32.45 -11.25
C PRO A 517 -27.97 33.16 -11.11
N ASN A 518 -27.02 32.56 -10.39
CA ASN A 518 -25.66 33.06 -10.18
C ASN A 518 -24.60 32.30 -11.02
N CYS A 519 -25.00 31.59 -12.08
CA CYS A 519 -24.13 30.73 -12.89
C CYS A 519 -22.81 31.41 -13.33
N GLU A 520 -22.87 32.64 -13.86
CA GLU A 520 -21.67 33.38 -14.28
C GLU A 520 -20.71 33.64 -13.12
N ALA A 521 -21.24 33.96 -11.93
CA ALA A 521 -20.45 34.19 -10.74
C ALA A 521 -19.75 32.90 -10.24
N ILE A 522 -20.36 31.73 -10.44
CA ILE A 522 -19.77 30.43 -10.10
C ILE A 522 -18.54 30.14 -10.97
N TYR A 523 -18.67 30.29 -12.29
CA TYR A 523 -17.56 30.14 -13.22
C TYR A 523 -16.46 31.19 -12.96
N HIS A 524 -16.84 32.44 -12.72
CA HIS A 524 -15.90 33.52 -12.42
C HIS A 524 -15.07 33.25 -11.16
N ALA A 525 -15.70 32.77 -10.07
CA ALA A 525 -15.00 32.45 -8.82
C ALA A 525 -13.97 31.33 -9.03
N SER A 526 -14.36 30.25 -9.72
CA SER A 526 -13.48 29.10 -10.00
C SER A 526 -12.33 29.48 -10.94
N TYR A 527 -12.61 30.28 -11.98
CA TYR A 527 -11.60 30.80 -12.90
C TYR A 527 -10.59 31.72 -12.19
N SER A 528 -11.07 32.62 -11.32
CA SER A 528 -10.22 33.53 -10.55
C SER A 528 -9.27 32.76 -9.63
N TYR A 529 -9.76 31.69 -8.99
CA TYR A 529 -8.94 30.79 -8.19
C TYR A 529 -7.87 30.10 -9.05
N ALA A 530 -8.27 29.52 -10.19
CA ALA A 530 -7.37 28.85 -11.12
C ALA A 530 -6.22 29.79 -11.54
N ARG A 531 -6.52 31.03 -11.96
CA ARG A 531 -5.51 32.02 -12.36
C ARG A 531 -4.57 32.45 -11.24
N THR A 532 -5.04 32.43 -10.00
CA THR A 532 -4.24 32.86 -8.85
C THR A 532 -3.23 31.79 -8.45
N PHE A 533 -3.64 30.52 -8.45
CA PHE A 533 -2.83 29.43 -7.90
C PHE A 533 -2.16 28.54 -8.95
N LEU A 534 -2.58 28.59 -10.23
CA LEU A 534 -1.89 27.94 -11.36
C LEU A 534 -0.97 28.96 -12.06
N SER A 535 0.10 29.36 -11.39
CA SER A 535 0.94 30.52 -11.78
C SER A 535 1.90 30.25 -12.95
N ASP A 536 2.37 29.01 -13.14
CA ASP A 536 3.19 28.66 -14.31
C ASP A 536 2.31 28.40 -15.54
N SER A 537 1.95 29.51 -16.18
CA SER A 537 1.16 29.54 -17.42
C SER A 537 1.85 28.85 -18.60
N THR A 538 3.19 28.73 -18.60
CA THR A 538 3.93 28.13 -19.71
C THR A 538 3.80 26.61 -19.70
N THR A 539 4.05 25.99 -18.54
CA THR A 539 3.89 24.54 -18.37
C THR A 539 2.42 24.13 -18.49
N LEU A 540 1.51 24.89 -17.86
CA LEU A 540 0.07 24.64 -17.96
C LEU A 540 -0.40 24.63 -19.41
N LYS A 541 0.01 25.64 -20.20
CA LYS A 541 -0.35 25.74 -21.61
C LYS A 541 0.23 24.62 -22.46
N ALA A 542 1.50 24.28 -22.27
CA ALA A 542 2.12 23.19 -23.02
C ALA A 542 1.40 21.85 -22.78
N LEU A 543 1.07 21.55 -21.52
CA LEU A 543 0.33 20.33 -21.15
C LEU A 543 -1.11 20.33 -21.69
N ALA A 544 -1.84 21.45 -21.59
CA ALA A 544 -3.21 21.54 -22.09
C ALA A 544 -3.30 21.38 -23.61
N VAL A 545 -2.39 22.00 -24.37
CA VAL A 545 -2.33 21.88 -25.84
C VAL A 545 -2.03 20.44 -26.27
N ALA A 546 -1.09 19.78 -25.61
CA ALA A 546 -0.79 18.37 -25.86
C ALA A 546 -2.01 17.48 -25.56
N ALA A 547 -2.66 17.70 -24.41
CA ALA A 547 -3.85 16.95 -24.01
C ALA A 547 -5.01 17.13 -25.02
N GLU A 548 -5.26 18.35 -25.50
CA GLU A 548 -6.32 18.60 -26.48
C GLU A 548 -6.01 17.94 -27.83
N THR A 549 -4.76 18.04 -28.30
CA THR A 549 -4.31 17.48 -29.58
C THR A 549 -4.48 15.96 -29.59
N ASP A 550 -3.96 15.29 -28.56
CA ASP A 550 -4.03 13.82 -28.46
C ASP A 550 -5.48 13.36 -28.28
N THR A 551 -6.28 14.07 -27.49
CA THR A 551 -7.69 13.73 -27.28
C THR A 551 -8.53 13.90 -28.55
N ARG A 552 -8.30 14.98 -29.32
CA ARG A 552 -8.96 15.18 -30.61
C ARG A 552 -8.64 14.07 -31.61
N SER A 553 -7.41 13.54 -31.57
CA SER A 553 -7.00 12.43 -32.46
C SER A 553 -7.81 11.15 -32.25
N LEU A 554 -8.34 10.95 -31.04
CA LEU A 554 -9.20 9.81 -30.69
C LEU A 554 -10.63 9.93 -31.25
N SER A 555 -11.01 11.09 -31.79
CA SER A 555 -12.33 11.37 -32.37
C SER A 555 -13.48 10.97 -31.43
N ILE A 556 -13.41 11.37 -30.16
CA ILE A 556 -14.42 11.04 -29.16
C ILE A 556 -15.67 11.90 -29.38
N GLU A 557 -16.83 11.26 -29.46
CA GLU A 557 -18.11 11.87 -29.81
C GLU A 557 -19.19 11.61 -28.75
N THR A 558 -20.05 12.60 -28.57
CA THR A 558 -21.35 12.42 -27.93
C THR A 558 -22.40 12.14 -29.00
N THR A 559 -23.20 11.11 -28.79
CA THR A 559 -24.21 10.64 -29.76
C THR A 559 -25.62 10.79 -29.23
N GLN A 560 -26.57 11.17 -30.08
CA GLN A 560 -28.00 11.15 -29.79
C GLN A 560 -28.78 10.68 -31.02
N TYR A 561 -29.76 9.80 -30.84
CA TYR A 561 -30.81 9.59 -31.82
C TYR A 561 -31.80 10.75 -31.71
N ILE A 562 -31.99 11.46 -32.82
CA ILE A 562 -32.89 12.59 -32.92
C ILE A 562 -33.97 12.31 -33.95
N ASN A 563 -35.15 12.88 -33.72
CA ASN A 563 -36.21 12.96 -34.70
C ASN A 563 -36.31 14.41 -35.18
N ARG A 564 -35.98 14.63 -36.45
CA ARG A 564 -36.09 15.92 -37.12
C ARG A 564 -37.23 15.83 -38.14
N ARG A 565 -38.38 16.41 -37.79
CA ARG A 565 -39.58 16.45 -38.67
C ARG A 565 -40.06 15.08 -39.17
N GLY A 566 -39.95 14.04 -38.34
CA GLY A 566 -40.37 12.67 -38.64
C GLY A 566 -39.24 11.77 -39.14
N VAL A 567 -38.04 12.29 -39.41
CA VAL A 567 -36.88 11.51 -39.84
C VAL A 567 -35.97 11.25 -38.64
N ILE A 568 -35.62 9.98 -38.41
CA ILE A 568 -34.66 9.60 -37.38
C ILE A 568 -33.23 9.75 -37.93
N GLU A 569 -32.40 10.47 -37.19
CA GLU A 569 -30.99 10.74 -37.50
C GLU A 569 -30.12 10.42 -36.28
N LEU A 570 -28.87 10.03 -36.52
CA LEU A 570 -27.87 9.84 -35.48
C LEU A 570 -27.01 11.10 -35.42
N TYR A 571 -27.35 11.99 -34.50
CA TYR A 571 -26.58 13.19 -34.21
C TYR A 571 -25.27 12.82 -33.52
N ARG A 572 -24.17 13.38 -34.00
CA ARG A 572 -22.81 13.18 -33.48
C ARG A 572 -22.13 14.54 -33.35
N ILE A 573 -21.44 14.76 -32.24
CA ILE A 573 -20.62 15.94 -32.02
C ILE A 573 -19.35 15.53 -31.29
N ASN A 574 -18.18 15.99 -31.76
CA ASN A 574 -16.92 15.75 -31.06
C ASN A 574 -16.95 16.44 -29.69
N ILE A 575 -16.46 15.79 -28.64
CA ILE A 575 -16.48 16.38 -27.28
C ILE A 575 -15.69 17.71 -27.20
N LEU A 576 -14.72 17.92 -28.09
CA LEU A 576 -13.96 19.17 -28.21
C LEU A 576 -14.31 19.88 -29.53
N GLU A 577 -15.59 20.10 -29.85
CA GLU A 577 -16.00 20.73 -31.12
C GLU A 577 -15.50 22.19 -31.26
N PRO A 578 -14.55 22.50 -32.18
CA PRO A 578 -13.91 23.82 -32.24
C PRO A 578 -14.87 24.96 -32.64
N THR A 579 -16.00 24.63 -33.25
CA THR A 579 -17.01 25.62 -33.66
C THR A 579 -17.99 25.99 -32.55
N ASP A 580 -18.09 25.20 -31.48
CA ASP A 580 -18.98 25.42 -30.34
C ASP A 580 -18.15 25.60 -29.04
N ARG A 581 -17.92 26.87 -28.67
CA ARG A 581 -17.09 27.24 -27.51
C ARG A 581 -17.67 26.73 -26.18
N PRO A 582 -18.97 26.94 -25.86
CA PRO A 582 -19.57 26.34 -24.66
C PRO A 582 -19.43 24.83 -24.62
N TRP A 583 -19.69 24.15 -25.74
CA TRP A 583 -19.54 22.71 -25.83
C TRP A 583 -18.11 22.26 -25.54
N THR A 584 -17.10 22.96 -26.05
CA THR A 584 -15.69 22.64 -25.76
C THR A 584 -15.35 22.76 -24.27
N CYS A 585 -15.93 23.73 -23.54
CA CYS A 585 -15.79 23.82 -22.08
C CYS A 585 -16.40 22.60 -21.36
N PHE A 586 -17.59 22.18 -21.79
CA PHE A 586 -18.23 20.95 -21.30
C PHE A 586 -17.46 19.68 -21.70
N GLY A 587 -16.80 19.69 -22.85
CA GLY A 587 -15.82 18.69 -23.29
C GLY A 587 -14.71 18.48 -22.27
N TRP A 588 -14.11 19.56 -21.77
CA TRP A 588 -13.11 19.46 -20.71
C TRP A 588 -13.66 18.91 -19.38
N ASN A 589 -14.95 19.11 -19.09
CA ASN A 589 -15.62 18.44 -17.96
C ASN A 589 -15.77 16.94 -18.21
N TYR A 590 -16.21 16.51 -19.40
CA TYR A 590 -16.22 15.10 -19.82
C TYR A 590 -14.83 14.46 -19.68
N LEU A 591 -13.77 15.17 -20.08
CA LEU A 591 -12.40 14.68 -19.94
C LEU A 591 -11.95 14.56 -18.48
N ALA A 592 -12.35 15.48 -17.61
CA ALA A 592 -12.10 15.35 -16.18
C ALA A 592 -12.78 14.11 -15.60
N GLU A 593 -14.05 13.88 -15.94
CA GLU A 593 -14.83 12.71 -15.53
C GLU A 593 -14.24 11.40 -16.11
N TRP A 594 -13.73 11.44 -17.34
CA TRP A 594 -13.02 10.31 -17.94
C TRP A 594 -11.75 9.99 -17.18
N VAL A 595 -10.90 10.98 -16.86
CA VAL A 595 -9.64 10.77 -16.12
C VAL A 595 -9.89 10.16 -14.74
N VAL A 596 -10.86 10.66 -13.98
CA VAL A 596 -11.16 10.11 -12.64
C VAL A 596 -11.85 8.74 -12.68
N GLY A 597 -12.36 8.32 -13.84
CA GLY A 597 -13.09 7.06 -13.99
C GLY A 597 -14.59 7.17 -13.73
N GLN A 598 -15.17 8.36 -13.72
CA GLN A 598 -16.63 8.49 -13.75
C GLN A 598 -17.22 8.04 -15.08
N ARG A 599 -16.45 8.14 -16.17
CA ARG A 599 -16.84 7.73 -17.52
C ARG A 599 -15.74 6.90 -18.19
N GLU A 600 -16.15 6.17 -19.20
CA GLU A 600 -15.29 5.34 -20.05
C GLU A 600 -15.49 5.75 -21.51
N VAL A 601 -14.51 5.43 -22.36
CA VAL A 601 -14.60 5.69 -23.80
C VAL A 601 -14.46 4.37 -24.52
N VAL A 602 -15.37 4.10 -25.45
CA VAL A 602 -15.43 2.86 -26.23
C VAL A 602 -15.55 3.21 -27.71
N SER A 603 -14.69 2.60 -28.52
CA SER A 603 -14.75 2.65 -29.97
C SER A 603 -15.56 1.47 -30.50
N PHE A 604 -16.75 1.77 -31.03
CA PHE A 604 -17.63 0.81 -31.70
C PHE A 604 -17.21 0.72 -33.16
N GLN A 605 -16.62 -0.42 -33.55
CA GLN A 605 -16.03 -0.64 -34.87
C GLN A 605 -16.77 -1.77 -35.58
N GLY A 606 -17.62 -1.41 -36.54
CA GLY A 606 -18.32 -2.37 -37.38
C GLY A 606 -17.90 -2.29 -38.83
N ASP A 607 -18.68 -2.92 -39.70
CA ASP A 607 -18.33 -3.00 -41.12
C ASP A 607 -18.72 -1.73 -41.87
N GLY A 608 -19.77 -1.03 -41.41
CA GLY A 608 -20.21 0.26 -41.97
C GLY A 608 -19.39 1.48 -41.53
N GLY A 609 -18.66 1.40 -40.41
CA GLY A 609 -17.89 2.53 -39.90
C GLY A 609 -17.45 2.38 -38.45
N THR A 610 -17.01 3.49 -37.86
CA THR A 610 -16.57 3.57 -36.46
C THR A 610 -17.20 4.77 -35.76
N VAL A 611 -17.61 4.59 -34.50
CA VAL A 611 -18.01 5.66 -33.60
C VAL A 611 -17.30 5.46 -32.27
N THR A 612 -16.49 6.44 -31.86
CA THR A 612 -15.85 6.44 -30.54
C THR A 612 -16.70 7.28 -29.62
N SER A 613 -17.38 6.64 -28.66
CA SER A 613 -18.36 7.30 -27.80
C SER A 613 -17.96 7.22 -26.33
N MET A 614 -18.44 8.18 -25.54
CA MET A 614 -18.27 8.21 -24.08
C MET A 614 -19.47 7.59 -23.37
N SER A 615 -19.22 6.89 -22.26
CA SER A 615 -20.27 6.28 -21.44
C SER A 615 -21.04 7.33 -20.62
N ARG A 616 -22.18 6.92 -20.06
CA ARG A 616 -22.85 7.62 -18.96
C ARG A 616 -21.97 7.69 -17.72
N PHE A 617 -22.35 8.55 -16.78
CA PHE A 617 -21.72 8.64 -15.47
C PHE A 617 -21.86 7.33 -14.67
N THR A 618 -20.80 6.98 -13.95
CA THR A 618 -20.76 5.85 -13.01
C THR A 618 -20.65 6.39 -11.58
N PRO A 619 -21.50 5.97 -10.64
CA PRO A 619 -21.40 6.41 -9.25
C PRO A 619 -20.13 5.87 -8.57
N LEU A 620 -19.65 6.62 -7.57
CA LEU A 620 -18.50 6.22 -6.76
C LEU A 620 -18.83 4.99 -5.90
N SER A 621 -17.80 4.20 -5.59
CA SER A 621 -17.84 3.15 -4.58
C SER A 621 -17.05 3.58 -3.35
N THR A 622 -17.45 3.07 -2.18
CA THR A 622 -16.80 3.37 -0.90
C THR A 622 -16.42 2.10 -0.15
N LEU A 623 -15.31 2.19 0.58
CA LEU A 623 -14.83 1.20 1.54
C LEU A 623 -14.73 1.89 2.89
N LEU A 624 -15.17 1.19 3.94
CA LEU A 624 -15.01 1.60 5.33
C LEU A 624 -13.82 0.82 5.91
N PRO A 625 -12.69 1.49 6.19
CA PRO A 625 -11.57 0.87 6.89
C PRO A 625 -11.99 0.30 8.24
N THR A 626 -11.36 -0.80 8.64
CA THR A 626 -11.70 -1.54 9.86
C THR A 626 -10.44 -1.79 10.68
N GLU A 627 -10.53 -1.56 12.00
CA GLU A 627 -9.45 -1.83 12.95
C GLU A 627 -9.08 -3.32 13.00
N ALA A 628 -10.00 -4.22 12.63
CA ALA A 628 -9.72 -5.66 12.58
C ALA A 628 -8.75 -6.03 11.44
N ALA A 629 -8.60 -5.18 10.43
CA ALA A 629 -7.61 -5.37 9.37
C ALA A 629 -6.19 -4.99 9.83
N ILE A 630 -6.04 -4.24 10.92
CA ILE A 630 -4.74 -3.81 11.42
C ILE A 630 -4.14 -4.91 12.32
N PRO A 631 -2.96 -5.46 11.97
CA PRO A 631 -2.30 -6.49 12.75
C PRO A 631 -1.74 -5.91 14.06
N THR A 632 -1.96 -6.61 15.18
CA THR A 632 -1.55 -6.19 16.54
C THR A 632 -0.98 -7.34 17.39
N ARG A 633 -0.81 -8.54 16.79
CA ARG A 633 -0.48 -9.75 17.54
C ARG A 633 0.98 -9.72 17.99
N LEU A 634 1.90 -9.37 17.09
CA LEU A 634 3.32 -9.32 17.39
C LEU A 634 3.64 -8.19 18.36
N SER A 635 3.03 -7.03 18.15
CA SER A 635 3.19 -5.83 18.96
C SER A 635 2.68 -6.08 20.38
N TYR A 636 1.52 -6.72 20.54
CA TYR A 636 0.98 -7.13 21.83
C TYR A 636 1.95 -8.04 22.60
N VAL A 637 2.49 -9.07 21.96
CA VAL A 637 3.47 -9.99 22.59
C VAL A 637 4.73 -9.24 23.01
N CYS A 638 5.26 -8.37 22.15
CA CYS A 638 6.42 -7.54 22.47
C CYS A 638 6.16 -6.64 23.68
N GLN A 639 5.02 -5.94 23.71
CA GLN A 639 4.62 -5.11 24.84
C GLN A 639 4.50 -5.92 26.14
N GLN A 640 3.88 -7.10 26.13
CA GLN A 640 3.78 -7.94 27.33
C GLN A 640 5.16 -8.41 27.81
N CYS A 641 6.07 -8.75 26.89
CA CYS A 641 7.44 -9.09 27.25
C CYS A 641 8.15 -7.92 27.92
N VAL A 642 8.08 -6.71 27.36
CA VAL A 642 8.73 -5.53 27.95
C VAL A 642 8.10 -5.16 29.30
N ARG A 643 6.76 -5.27 29.45
CA ARG A 643 6.07 -5.08 30.75
C ARG A 643 6.55 -6.07 31.79
N TYR A 644 6.66 -7.36 31.43
CA TYR A 644 7.21 -8.38 32.32
C TYR A 644 8.66 -8.06 32.70
N VAL A 645 9.52 -7.71 31.73
CA VAL A 645 10.92 -7.36 32.00
C VAL A 645 11.03 -6.18 32.96
N THR A 646 10.29 -5.10 32.70
CA THR A 646 10.25 -3.92 33.59
C THR A 646 9.77 -4.30 35.00
N GLY A 647 8.68 -5.07 35.10
CA GLY A 647 8.15 -5.54 36.39
C GLY A 647 9.14 -6.41 37.15
N ALA A 648 9.81 -7.35 36.48
CA ALA A 648 10.81 -8.22 37.08
C ALA A 648 12.05 -7.43 37.57
N ILE A 649 12.49 -6.41 36.82
CA ILE A 649 13.57 -5.51 37.26
C ILE A 649 13.13 -4.71 38.49
N MET A 650 11.90 -4.18 38.52
CA MET A 650 11.36 -3.46 39.69
C MET A 650 11.27 -4.35 40.92
N VAL A 651 10.75 -5.57 40.78
CA VAL A 651 10.67 -6.56 41.87
C VAL A 651 12.07 -6.93 42.35
N GLY A 652 12.98 -7.28 41.43
CA GLY A 652 14.35 -7.64 41.76
C GLY A 652 15.10 -6.50 42.46
N ALA A 653 14.91 -5.25 42.02
CA ALA A 653 15.47 -4.06 42.67
C ALA A 653 14.87 -3.84 44.07
N GLY A 654 13.55 -4.02 44.23
CA GLY A 654 12.88 -3.95 45.53
C GLY A 654 13.38 -5.02 46.50
N VAL A 655 13.58 -6.25 46.02
CA VAL A 655 14.19 -7.33 46.82
C VAL A 655 15.64 -6.99 47.17
N ALA A 656 16.45 -6.52 46.23
CA ALA A 656 17.82 -6.09 46.51
C ALA A 656 17.87 -4.97 47.56
N ALA A 657 16.97 -3.98 47.48
CA ALA A 657 16.84 -2.91 48.47
C ALA A 657 16.43 -3.45 49.85
N TYR A 658 15.48 -4.38 49.90
CA TYR A 658 15.11 -5.06 51.15
C TYR A 658 16.30 -5.77 51.78
N TYR A 659 17.09 -6.50 50.98
CA TYR A 659 18.30 -7.16 51.46
C TYR A 659 19.36 -6.16 51.93
N ALA A 660 19.58 -5.06 51.21
CA ALA A 660 20.53 -4.03 51.60
C ALA A 660 20.18 -3.40 52.97
N ILE A 661 18.91 -3.04 53.17
CA ILE A 661 18.43 -2.29 54.34
C ILE A 661 18.23 -3.21 55.55
N PHE A 662 17.50 -4.31 55.39
CA PHE A 662 17.00 -5.10 56.53
C PHE A 662 17.86 -6.32 56.83
N VAL A 663 18.49 -6.93 55.82
CA VAL A 663 19.27 -8.17 55.97
C VAL A 663 20.75 -7.88 56.17
N CYS A 664 21.33 -7.07 55.29
CA CYS A 664 22.75 -6.72 55.28
C CYS A 664 23.04 -5.48 56.13
N ARG A 665 22.01 -4.70 56.52
CA ARG A 665 22.13 -3.52 57.39
C ARG A 665 23.22 -2.53 56.96
N GLY A 666 23.40 -2.36 55.65
CA GLY A 666 24.43 -1.49 55.07
C GLY A 666 25.79 -2.15 54.79
N TYR A 667 26.04 -3.40 55.21
CA TYR A 667 27.23 -4.17 54.83
C TYR A 667 27.08 -4.76 53.43
N ILE A 668 27.14 -3.89 52.42
CA ILE A 668 26.95 -4.24 51.00
C ILE A 668 28.12 -3.75 50.15
N GLU A 669 28.36 -4.40 49.01
CA GLU A 669 29.25 -3.88 47.97
C GLU A 669 28.47 -2.94 47.04
N GLY A 670 28.50 -1.63 47.33
CA GLY A 670 27.74 -0.62 46.59
C GLY A 670 28.01 -0.60 45.08
N MET A 671 29.23 -0.94 44.64
CA MET A 671 29.59 -1.00 43.22
C MET A 671 28.79 -2.04 42.42
N ASN A 672 28.29 -3.09 43.07
CA ASN A 672 27.50 -4.13 42.41
C ASN A 672 26.09 -3.64 42.03
N LEU A 673 25.60 -2.57 42.65
CA LEU A 673 24.32 -1.95 42.30
C LEU A 673 24.33 -1.36 40.88
N PHE A 674 25.48 -0.93 40.37
CA PHE A 674 25.62 -0.48 38.97
C PHE A 674 25.53 -1.63 37.95
N ALA A 675 25.61 -2.88 38.41
CA ALA A 675 25.42 -4.08 37.59
C ALA A 675 23.98 -4.62 37.65
N LEU A 676 23.05 -3.93 38.31
CA LEU A 676 21.67 -4.39 38.56
C LEU A 676 20.97 -4.91 37.30
N ASN A 677 20.93 -4.12 36.22
CA ASN A 677 20.28 -4.54 34.96
C ASN A 677 20.90 -5.81 34.39
N ARG A 678 22.22 -5.97 34.53
CA ARG A 678 22.95 -7.13 34.00
C ARG A 678 22.76 -8.38 34.85
N LEU A 679 22.82 -8.24 36.18
CA LEU A 679 22.68 -9.35 37.12
C LEU A 679 21.22 -9.83 37.15
N ILE A 680 20.29 -8.92 37.43
CA ILE A 680 18.86 -9.23 37.52
C ILE A 680 18.33 -9.66 36.15
N GLY A 681 18.69 -8.95 35.08
CA GLY A 681 18.25 -9.31 33.73
C GLY A 681 18.58 -10.75 33.36
N HIS A 682 19.81 -11.22 33.62
CA HIS A 682 20.18 -12.59 33.27
C HIS A 682 19.65 -13.63 34.26
N ALA A 683 19.65 -13.33 35.56
CA ALA A 683 19.30 -14.31 36.57
C ALA A 683 17.78 -14.46 36.79
N TRP A 684 17.01 -13.38 36.69
CA TRP A 684 15.57 -13.38 36.99
C TRP A 684 14.68 -13.51 35.75
N ILE A 685 15.18 -13.11 34.58
CA ILE A 685 14.36 -12.93 33.37
C ILE A 685 14.81 -13.89 32.28
N GLY A 686 16.12 -13.92 32.01
CA GLY A 686 16.72 -14.79 31.00
C GLY A 686 16.82 -14.15 29.61
N ARG A 687 17.70 -14.72 28.78
CA ARG A 687 18.16 -14.11 27.52
C ARG A 687 17.03 -13.85 26.51
N THR A 688 16.07 -14.76 26.37
CA THR A 688 15.02 -14.67 25.33
C THR A 688 14.19 -13.39 25.46
N LEU A 689 13.71 -13.08 26.66
CA LEU A 689 12.88 -11.88 26.88
C LEU A 689 13.71 -10.59 26.80
N LEU A 690 15.00 -10.64 27.17
CA LEU A 690 15.93 -9.52 26.96
C LEU A 690 16.23 -9.28 25.47
N ILE A 691 16.30 -10.33 24.66
CA ILE A 691 16.42 -10.21 23.19
C ILE A 691 15.19 -9.50 22.65
N ILE A 692 13.98 -9.92 23.05
CA ILE A 692 12.73 -9.28 22.62
C ILE A 692 12.74 -7.79 22.99
N ARG A 693 13.18 -7.44 24.21
CA ARG A 693 13.32 -6.03 24.63
C ARG A 693 14.37 -5.26 23.81
N GLY A 694 15.46 -5.90 23.42
CA GLY A 694 16.43 -5.31 22.48
C GLY A 694 15.84 -5.11 21.08
N ILE A 695 15.03 -6.06 20.60
CA ILE A 695 14.32 -5.97 19.32
C ILE A 695 13.32 -4.82 19.32
N THR A 696 12.59 -4.59 20.41
CA THR A 696 11.67 -3.45 20.50
C THR A 696 12.40 -2.11 20.41
N ALA A 697 13.64 -2.03 20.93
CA ALA A 697 14.48 -0.85 20.80
C ALA A 697 14.98 -0.67 19.36
N LEU A 698 15.45 -1.75 18.72
CA LEU A 698 15.82 -1.74 17.29
C LEU A 698 14.65 -1.28 16.42
N TRP A 699 13.43 -1.75 16.71
CA TRP A 699 12.23 -1.37 15.98
C TRP A 699 12.00 0.14 16.06
N LEU A 700 11.97 0.68 17.29
CA LEU A 700 11.72 2.10 17.53
C LEU A 700 12.79 3.01 16.91
N LEU A 701 14.06 2.60 16.94
CA LEU A 701 15.16 3.37 16.35
C LEU A 701 15.15 3.37 14.82
N ASN A 702 14.58 2.32 14.20
CA ASN A 702 14.57 2.14 12.75
C ASN A 702 13.24 2.48 12.06
N THR A 703 12.16 2.78 12.81
CA THR A 703 10.88 3.20 12.23
C THR A 703 10.72 4.73 12.18
N PRO A 704 10.56 5.36 11.01
CA PRO A 704 10.49 6.82 10.86
C PRO A 704 9.31 7.47 11.61
N PRO A 705 9.48 8.69 12.17
CA PRO A 705 8.41 9.41 12.86
C PRO A 705 7.54 10.15 11.83
N LEU A 706 6.80 9.37 11.04
CA LEU A 706 5.86 9.90 10.05
C LEU A 706 4.49 10.04 10.69
N GLN A 707 3.96 11.26 10.78
CA GLN A 707 2.66 11.51 11.41
C GLN A 707 1.69 12.16 10.44
N LEU A 708 0.44 11.72 10.47
CA LEU A 708 -0.66 12.39 9.76
C LEU A 708 -1.14 13.54 10.64
N GLN A 709 -1.03 14.76 10.13
CA GLN A 709 -1.43 15.96 10.86
C GLN A 709 -2.54 16.69 10.11
N ALA A 710 -3.48 17.24 10.86
CA ALA A 710 -4.49 18.14 10.30
C ALA A 710 -3.84 19.46 9.87
N PHE A 711 -4.22 19.97 8.71
CA PHE A 711 -3.83 21.28 8.19
C PHE A 711 -5.08 22.03 7.75
N GLY A 712 -5.55 22.95 8.59
CA GLY A 712 -6.86 23.58 8.42
C GLY A 712 -7.97 22.53 8.52
N VAL A 713 -8.78 22.38 7.46
CA VAL A 713 -9.80 21.30 7.40
C VAL A 713 -9.28 20.02 6.76
N GLY A 714 -8.08 20.06 6.16
CA GLY A 714 -7.44 18.96 5.46
C GLY A 714 -6.45 18.19 6.35
N ALA A 715 -5.72 17.26 5.74
CA ALA A 715 -4.63 16.51 6.37
C ALA A 715 -3.46 16.27 5.41
N ARG A 716 -2.28 16.10 5.98
CA ARG A 716 -1.06 15.70 5.24
C ARG A 716 -0.09 14.97 6.16
N PHE A 717 0.77 14.15 5.59
CA PHE A 717 1.89 13.62 6.36
C PHE A 717 2.95 14.68 6.57
N GLN A 718 3.57 14.62 7.74
CA GLN A 718 4.74 15.42 8.06
C GLN A 718 5.81 14.50 8.66
N VAL A 719 7.03 14.67 8.19
CA VAL A 719 8.21 14.06 8.84
C VAL A 719 8.58 14.94 10.02
N SER A 720 8.52 14.37 11.22
CA SER A 720 8.98 15.05 12.43
C SER A 720 10.49 14.85 12.59
N ALA A 721 11.19 15.82 13.17
CA ALA A 721 12.58 15.61 13.57
C ALA A 721 12.65 14.49 14.63
N PRO A 722 13.72 13.68 14.68
CA PRO A 722 13.88 12.67 15.72
C PRO A 722 13.80 13.33 17.10
N GLU A 723 12.79 12.99 17.89
CA GLU A 723 12.66 13.51 19.24
C GLU A 723 13.81 13.01 20.10
N TRP A 724 14.47 13.92 20.82
CA TRP A 724 15.67 13.60 21.58
C TRP A 724 15.38 12.57 22.70
N PHE A 725 14.23 12.70 23.38
CA PHE A 725 13.90 11.88 24.54
C PHE A 725 13.61 10.40 24.18
N PRO A 726 12.66 10.08 23.27
CA PRO A 726 12.44 8.70 22.82
C PRO A 726 13.68 8.06 22.20
N THR A 727 14.47 8.83 21.44
CA THR A 727 15.67 8.32 20.76
C THR A 727 16.75 7.92 21.76
N LEU A 728 17.03 8.76 22.77
CA LEU A 728 17.99 8.42 23.83
C LEU A 728 17.51 7.24 24.66
N LEU A 729 16.21 7.20 24.99
CA LEU A 729 15.62 6.12 25.75
C LEU A 729 15.73 4.80 24.99
N ALA A 730 15.35 4.76 23.72
CA ALA A 730 15.50 3.58 22.85
C ALA A 730 16.97 3.15 22.70
N SER A 731 17.89 4.11 22.56
CA SER A 731 19.34 3.83 22.49
C SER A 731 19.85 3.19 23.79
N SER A 732 19.30 3.59 24.94
CA SER A 732 19.64 2.96 26.22
C SER A 732 19.10 1.53 26.32
N GLU A 733 17.94 1.25 25.75
CA GLU A 733 17.33 -0.08 25.74
C GLU A 733 18.03 -1.03 24.75
N LEU A 734 18.68 -0.49 23.72
CA LEU A 734 19.55 -1.27 22.85
C LEU A 734 20.70 -1.94 23.63
N THR A 735 21.08 -1.42 24.80
CA THR A 735 22.12 -2.01 25.66
C THR A 735 21.76 -3.40 26.21
N TRP A 736 20.50 -3.85 26.14
CA TRP A 736 20.14 -5.23 26.45
C TRP A 736 20.87 -6.23 25.55
N LEU A 737 21.04 -5.91 24.26
CA LEU A 737 21.84 -6.72 23.33
C LEU A 737 23.31 -6.79 23.76
N VAL A 738 23.85 -5.68 24.25
CA VAL A 738 25.21 -5.60 24.79
C VAL A 738 25.35 -6.44 26.06
N TYR A 739 24.36 -6.44 26.95
CA TYR A 739 24.38 -7.28 28.15
C TYR A 739 24.35 -8.77 27.81
N ILE A 740 23.60 -9.17 26.78
CA ILE A 740 23.58 -10.55 26.28
C ILE A 740 24.93 -10.92 25.66
N ALA A 741 25.50 -10.05 24.81
CA ALA A 741 26.81 -10.27 24.22
C ALA A 741 27.90 -10.39 25.29
N ASN A 742 27.88 -9.51 26.29
CA ASN A 742 28.77 -9.59 27.45
C ASN A 742 28.62 -10.93 28.19
N ASP A 743 27.39 -11.44 28.33
CA ASP A 743 27.13 -12.72 29.00
C ASP A 743 27.64 -13.93 28.22
N LEU A 744 27.39 -13.96 26.91
CA LEU A 744 27.92 -15.00 26.04
C LEU A 744 29.45 -15.00 26.01
N PHE A 745 30.06 -13.82 25.87
CA PHE A 745 31.53 -13.70 25.80
C PHE A 745 32.23 -13.80 27.14
N SER A 746 31.52 -13.68 28.27
CA SER A 746 32.11 -13.74 29.62
C SER A 746 32.83 -15.05 29.91
N CYS A 747 32.40 -16.17 29.30
CA CYS A 747 33.10 -17.46 29.43
C CYS A 747 34.50 -17.47 28.79
N VAL A 748 34.71 -16.63 27.78
CA VAL A 748 35.96 -16.45 27.05
C VAL A 748 36.79 -15.31 27.65
N THR A 749 36.16 -14.17 27.93
CA THR A 749 36.85 -12.97 28.41
C THR A 749 37.12 -13.00 29.92
N ARG A 750 36.34 -13.76 30.70
CA ARG A 750 36.59 -14.09 32.11
C ARG A 750 36.96 -12.86 32.96
N GLN A 751 38.16 -12.82 33.53
CA GLN A 751 38.62 -11.71 34.39
C GLN A 751 38.59 -10.33 33.70
N TYR A 752 38.59 -10.29 32.37
CA TYR A 752 38.48 -9.06 31.60
C TYR A 752 37.04 -8.53 31.49
N THR A 753 36.01 -9.37 31.65
CA THR A 753 34.60 -8.97 31.50
C THR A 753 34.27 -7.76 32.37
N ARG A 754 34.73 -7.74 33.62
CA ARG A 754 34.53 -6.61 34.55
C ARG A 754 35.04 -5.28 33.98
N LEU A 755 36.18 -5.30 33.29
CA LEU A 755 36.88 -4.09 32.86
C LEU A 755 36.22 -3.43 31.64
N TYR A 756 35.64 -4.22 30.73
CA TYR A 756 35.07 -3.70 29.49
C TYR A 756 33.54 -3.68 29.47
N ALA A 757 32.85 -4.54 30.23
CA ALA A 757 31.42 -4.76 30.03
C ALA A 757 30.56 -3.51 30.27
N TRP A 758 30.94 -2.65 31.22
CA TRP A 758 30.23 -1.39 31.44
C TRP A 758 30.64 -0.32 30.40
N LYS A 759 31.91 -0.32 29.95
CA LYS A 759 32.41 0.59 28.91
C LYS A 759 31.73 0.31 27.57
N SER A 760 31.56 -0.97 27.22
CA SER A 760 30.87 -1.37 25.99
C SER A 760 29.40 -0.95 26.00
N SER A 761 28.70 -1.04 27.14
CA SER A 761 27.31 -0.58 27.26
C SER A 761 27.17 0.94 27.13
N VAL A 762 28.06 1.72 27.77
CA VAL A 762 28.05 3.19 27.63
C VAL A 762 28.40 3.60 26.21
N ALA A 763 29.45 3.01 25.64
CA ALA A 763 29.85 3.28 24.26
C ALA A 763 28.74 2.95 23.27
N ALA A 764 28.13 1.76 23.37
CA ALA A 764 27.04 1.36 22.47
C ALA A 764 25.85 2.32 22.57
N CYS A 765 25.45 2.73 23.77
CA CYS A 765 24.37 3.69 23.96
C CYS A 765 24.68 5.05 23.31
N LEU A 766 25.88 5.59 23.52
CA LEU A 766 26.29 6.89 22.98
C LEU A 766 26.44 6.87 21.47
N VAL A 767 27.08 5.82 20.93
CA VAL A 767 27.31 5.68 19.49
C VAL A 767 25.99 5.40 18.78
N ALA A 768 25.09 4.58 19.34
CA ALA A 768 23.77 4.34 18.76
C ALA A 768 22.90 5.61 18.76
N ALA A 769 22.94 6.40 19.84
CA ALA A 769 22.27 7.70 19.89
C ALA A 769 22.84 8.66 18.84
N ALA A 770 24.17 8.81 18.79
CA ALA A 770 24.84 9.67 17.81
C ALA A 770 24.52 9.24 16.37
N TRP A 771 24.57 7.94 16.08
CA TRP A 771 24.20 7.35 14.80
C TRP A 771 22.75 7.70 14.41
N SER A 772 21.81 7.53 15.34
CA SER A 772 20.38 7.82 15.12
C SER A 772 20.08 9.29 14.82
N PHE A 773 20.90 10.21 15.34
CA PHE A 773 20.79 11.65 15.04
C PHE A 773 21.54 12.07 13.77
N MET A 774 22.67 11.44 13.47
CA MET A 774 23.51 11.76 12.30
C MET A 774 22.89 11.28 11.00
N ASP A 775 22.26 10.11 11.03
CA ASP A 775 21.59 9.50 9.88
C ASP A 775 20.12 9.27 10.25
N PRO A 776 19.20 10.24 10.07
CA PRO A 776 17.80 10.06 10.42
C PRO A 776 17.16 8.91 9.66
N ARG A 777 16.21 8.23 10.30
CA ARG A 777 15.43 7.14 9.74
C ARG A 777 14.52 7.61 8.60
N GLU A 778 14.61 6.94 7.46
CA GLU A 778 13.83 7.24 6.25
C GLU A 778 12.73 6.21 6.01
N TYR A 779 11.69 6.60 5.26
CA TYR A 779 10.72 5.69 4.68
C TYR A 779 10.82 5.75 3.16
N THR A 780 10.39 4.69 2.50
CA THR A 780 10.12 4.71 1.06
C THR A 780 8.64 4.45 0.84
N ALA A 781 8.02 5.18 -0.08
CA ALA A 781 6.66 4.91 -0.51
C ALA A 781 6.58 5.02 -2.02
N TYR A 782 5.86 4.11 -2.64
CA TYR A 782 5.71 4.06 -4.09
C TYR A 782 4.43 3.32 -4.47
N VAL A 783 4.00 3.57 -5.69
CA VAL A 783 2.99 2.78 -6.38
C VAL A 783 3.70 1.90 -7.39
N ARG A 784 3.37 0.61 -7.40
CA ARG A 784 3.73 -0.33 -8.45
C ARG A 784 2.64 -1.39 -8.54
N ARG A 785 1.67 -1.17 -9.42
CA ARG A 785 0.54 -2.08 -9.57
C ARG A 785 0.97 -3.37 -10.28
N SER A 786 0.74 -4.50 -9.62
CA SER A 786 0.75 -5.83 -10.23
C SER A 786 -0.56 -6.53 -9.88
N CYS A 787 -1.16 -7.20 -10.86
CA CYS A 787 -2.47 -7.81 -10.70
C CYS A 787 -2.50 -9.25 -11.20
N ARG A 788 -3.33 -10.05 -10.54
CA ARG A 788 -3.75 -11.37 -11.00
C ARG A 788 -5.15 -11.27 -11.59
N TYR A 789 -5.35 -11.91 -12.73
CA TYR A 789 -6.64 -11.99 -13.41
C TYR A 789 -7.46 -13.16 -12.87
N ILE A 790 -8.71 -12.92 -12.49
CA ILE A 790 -9.67 -13.95 -12.07
C ILE A 790 -10.60 -14.22 -13.25
N ASP A 791 -10.52 -15.44 -13.79
CA ASP A 791 -11.22 -15.86 -15.01
C ASP A 791 -11.09 -14.84 -16.15
N MET A 792 -9.88 -14.27 -16.30
CA MET A 792 -9.47 -13.25 -17.27
C MET A 792 -10.20 -11.90 -17.25
N ASP A 793 -11.52 -11.85 -17.22
CA ASP A 793 -12.32 -10.63 -17.36
C ASP A 793 -13.46 -10.48 -16.35
N VAL A 794 -13.52 -11.36 -15.34
CA VAL A 794 -14.51 -11.29 -14.25
C VAL A 794 -14.03 -10.35 -13.15
N ALA A 795 -12.79 -10.49 -12.69
CA ALA A 795 -12.23 -9.64 -11.64
C ALA A 795 -10.70 -9.55 -11.69
N LEU A 796 -10.16 -8.56 -10.98
CA LEU A 796 -8.73 -8.36 -10.77
C LEU A 796 -8.41 -8.39 -9.27
N GLU A 797 -7.30 -9.03 -8.92
CA GLU A 797 -6.71 -9.00 -7.58
C GLU A 797 -5.33 -8.35 -7.66
N CYS A 798 -5.17 -7.18 -7.08
CA CYS A 798 -4.03 -6.29 -7.26
C CYS A 798 -3.33 -5.96 -5.94
N THR A 799 -2.03 -5.72 -6.05
CA THR A 799 -1.24 -5.02 -5.03
C THR A 799 -0.62 -3.81 -5.68
N SER A 800 -0.92 -2.61 -5.16
CA SER A 800 -0.58 -1.36 -5.84
C SER A 800 0.27 -0.41 -5.03
N GLY A 801 -0.02 -0.24 -3.74
CA GLY A 801 0.70 0.71 -2.88
C GLY A 801 1.75 0.00 -2.01
N TYR A 802 2.90 0.63 -1.80
CA TYR A 802 3.94 0.13 -0.91
C TYR A 802 4.42 1.25 0.00
N VAL A 803 4.55 0.95 1.29
CA VAL A 803 5.15 1.83 2.29
C VAL A 803 6.14 1.01 3.10
N GLU A 804 7.43 1.30 2.96
CA GLU A 804 8.49 0.64 3.74
C GLU A 804 8.94 1.60 4.83
N LEU A 805 8.68 1.23 6.07
CA LEU A 805 9.03 1.98 7.25
C LEU A 805 10.45 1.56 7.68
N GLY A 806 11.48 2.22 7.14
CA GLY A 806 12.87 1.89 7.44
C GLY A 806 13.43 0.71 6.63
N HIS A 807 14.71 0.42 6.84
CA HIS A 807 15.46 -0.58 6.07
C HIS A 807 16.15 -1.59 7.00
N GLY A 808 16.12 -2.88 6.63
CA GLY A 808 16.77 -3.94 7.41
C GLY A 808 18.30 -3.82 7.48
N SER A 809 18.93 -3.13 6.53
CA SER A 809 20.36 -2.82 6.58
C SER A 809 20.73 -2.00 7.81
N ARG A 810 19.89 -1.05 8.22
CA ARG A 810 20.13 -0.20 9.39
C ARG A 810 19.98 -0.97 10.70
N VAL A 811 19.01 -1.88 10.78
CA VAL A 811 18.91 -2.83 11.89
C VAL A 811 20.20 -3.64 12.03
N GLY A 812 20.76 -4.10 10.89
CA GLY A 812 22.06 -4.78 10.86
C GLY A 812 23.21 -3.92 11.35
N VAL A 813 23.23 -2.61 11.01
CA VAL A 813 24.23 -1.65 11.50
C VAL A 813 24.13 -1.48 13.01
N ASP A 814 22.93 -1.30 13.57
CA ASP A 814 22.74 -1.13 15.02
C ASP A 814 23.19 -2.37 15.81
N VAL A 815 22.89 -3.57 15.30
CA VAL A 815 23.39 -4.84 15.87
C VAL A 815 24.92 -4.91 15.76
N GLY A 816 25.47 -4.56 14.60
CA GLY A 816 26.91 -4.50 14.35
C GLY A 816 27.63 -3.52 15.28
N LEU A 817 27.04 -2.37 15.54
CA LEU A 817 27.53 -1.34 16.49
C LEU A 817 27.57 -1.91 17.91
N CYS A 818 26.50 -2.57 18.37
CA CYS A 818 26.46 -3.19 19.69
C CYS A 818 27.58 -4.22 19.86
N LEU A 819 27.72 -5.13 18.91
CA LEU A 819 28.75 -6.18 18.93
C LEU A 819 30.16 -5.60 18.78
N GLY A 820 30.33 -4.59 17.93
CA GLY A 820 31.58 -3.87 17.73
C GLY A 820 32.06 -3.17 19.00
N CYS A 821 31.18 -2.48 19.72
CA CYS A 821 31.51 -1.86 21.02
C CYS A 821 31.96 -2.90 22.05
N VAL A 822 31.33 -4.07 22.08
CA VAL A 822 31.72 -5.19 22.96
C VAL A 822 33.10 -5.72 22.60
N PHE A 823 33.31 -6.03 21.32
CA PHE A 823 34.56 -6.59 20.82
C PHE A 823 35.75 -5.64 20.99
N LEU A 824 35.59 -4.38 20.59
CA LEU A 824 36.65 -3.37 20.69
C LEU A 824 37.02 -3.09 22.15
N ALA A 825 36.03 -2.93 23.02
CA ALA A 825 36.31 -2.69 24.44
C ALA A 825 37.01 -3.90 25.07
N ALA A 826 36.60 -5.13 24.75
CA ALA A 826 37.27 -6.35 25.21
C ALA A 826 38.73 -6.45 24.71
N CYS A 827 38.97 -6.14 23.44
CA CYS A 827 40.32 -6.14 22.87
C CYS A 827 41.22 -5.08 23.52
N VAL A 828 40.72 -3.85 23.69
CA VAL A 828 41.47 -2.75 24.32
C VAL A 828 41.87 -3.12 25.73
N GLU A 829 40.97 -3.67 26.55
CA GLU A 829 41.30 -4.06 27.93
C GLU A 829 42.27 -5.25 27.98
N ARG A 830 42.16 -6.19 27.04
CA ARG A 830 43.10 -7.32 26.93
C ARG A 830 44.51 -6.87 26.52
N LEU A 831 44.61 -5.88 25.64
CA LEU A 831 45.89 -5.27 25.22
C LEU A 831 46.49 -4.40 26.32
N ARG A 832 45.67 -3.67 27.09
CA ARG A 832 46.13 -2.84 28.22
C ARG A 832 46.62 -3.66 29.40
N TYR A 833 45.99 -4.81 29.67
CA TYR A 833 46.30 -5.66 30.83
C TYR A 833 46.57 -7.12 30.44
N PRO A 834 47.63 -7.43 29.66
CA PRO A 834 47.83 -8.76 29.08
C PRO A 834 48.10 -9.88 30.11
N LYS A 835 48.48 -9.53 31.34
CA LYS A 835 48.81 -10.46 32.43
C LYS A 835 47.83 -10.36 33.62
N LEU A 836 46.57 -9.98 33.36
CA LEU A 836 45.58 -9.83 34.43
C LEU A 836 45.37 -11.20 35.13
N PRO A 837 45.56 -11.29 36.46
CA PRO A 837 45.53 -12.56 37.18
C PRO A 837 44.17 -13.22 37.05
N PHE A 838 44.19 -14.55 36.95
CA PHE A 838 42.98 -15.36 36.93
C PHE A 838 42.29 -15.31 38.28
N VAL A 839 41.02 -14.91 38.30
CA VAL A 839 40.18 -14.95 39.51
C VAL A 839 39.56 -16.35 39.59
N PRO A 840 39.83 -17.13 40.66
CA PRO A 840 39.21 -18.44 40.83
C PRO A 840 37.68 -18.35 40.81
N THR A 841 37.01 -19.27 40.11
CA THR A 841 35.54 -19.31 40.04
C THR A 841 34.96 -19.70 41.41
N PRO A 842 34.23 -18.81 42.09
CA PRO A 842 33.92 -19.00 43.50
C PRO A 842 32.69 -19.88 43.78
N SER A 843 31.81 -20.13 42.79
CA SER A 843 30.62 -21.00 42.92
C SER A 843 30.07 -21.42 41.54
N LEU A 844 29.39 -22.58 41.47
CA LEU A 844 28.64 -23.07 40.29
C LEU A 844 27.20 -22.54 40.20
N LEU A 845 26.69 -21.90 41.27
CA LEU A 845 25.30 -21.44 41.36
C LEU A 845 25.08 -20.03 40.78
N LEU A 846 26.16 -19.29 40.53
CA LEU A 846 26.13 -18.01 39.85
C LEU A 846 26.37 -18.22 38.35
N ASN A 847 25.60 -17.53 37.51
CA ASN A 847 25.92 -17.51 36.08
C ASN A 847 27.24 -16.77 35.83
N THR A 848 27.87 -17.08 34.70
CA THR A 848 29.20 -16.58 34.31
C THR A 848 29.31 -15.05 34.40
N THR A 849 28.27 -14.33 34.00
CA THR A 849 28.23 -12.86 34.10
C THR A 849 28.18 -12.34 35.52
N SER A 850 27.45 -13.01 36.43
CA SER A 850 27.42 -12.61 37.84
C SER A 850 28.77 -12.85 38.52
N VAL A 851 29.50 -13.88 38.12
CA VAL A 851 30.87 -14.11 38.62
C VAL A 851 31.82 -13.02 38.15
N TYR A 852 31.83 -12.71 36.85
CA TYR A 852 32.83 -11.81 36.28
C TYR A 852 32.41 -10.33 36.21
N SER A 853 31.16 -9.97 36.49
CA SER A 853 30.71 -8.57 36.57
C SER A 853 30.65 -8.02 37.99
N SER A 854 30.54 -8.88 39.00
CA SER A 854 30.49 -8.45 40.40
C SER A 854 31.90 -8.15 40.95
N ASN A 855 31.99 -7.10 41.77
CA ASN A 855 33.17 -6.80 42.57
C ASN A 855 33.19 -7.70 43.81
N MET A 856 34.19 -8.57 43.90
CA MET A 856 34.43 -9.40 45.09
C MET A 856 35.78 -9.12 45.74
N THR A 857 36.48 -8.06 45.31
CA THR A 857 37.89 -7.81 45.70
C THR A 857 38.05 -7.65 47.21
N ASN A 858 37.08 -6.98 47.87
CA ASN A 858 37.06 -6.76 49.32
C ASN A 858 36.41 -7.92 50.10
N TRP A 859 35.94 -8.95 49.39
CA TRP A 859 35.17 -10.07 49.94
C TRP A 859 35.92 -11.41 49.79
N ILE A 860 37.24 -11.36 49.52
CA ILE A 860 38.11 -12.54 49.48
C ILE A 860 38.98 -12.51 50.73
N VAL A 861 38.80 -13.51 51.60
CA VAL A 861 39.56 -13.65 52.85
C VAL A 861 40.15 -15.06 52.91
N HIS A 862 41.45 -15.17 53.17
CA HIS A 862 42.19 -16.45 53.19
C HIS A 862 42.01 -17.33 51.92
N GLY A 863 41.79 -16.72 50.76
CA GLY A 863 41.55 -17.43 49.50
C GLY A 863 40.11 -17.94 49.31
N HIS A 864 39.22 -17.71 50.27
CA HIS A 864 37.79 -18.00 50.18
C HIS A 864 37.00 -16.75 49.79
N ALA A 865 36.12 -16.90 48.79
CA ALA A 865 35.27 -15.81 48.32
C ALA A 865 33.92 -15.80 49.05
N TYR A 866 33.54 -14.60 49.48
CA TYR A 866 32.25 -14.27 50.06
C TYR A 866 31.52 -13.29 49.12
N MET A 867 30.21 -13.25 49.24
CA MET A 867 29.38 -12.29 48.53
C MET A 867 28.33 -11.74 49.49
N ASP A 868 28.11 -10.43 49.47
CA ASP A 868 27.02 -9.85 50.23
C ASP A 868 25.67 -10.40 49.73
N ARG A 869 24.73 -10.60 50.65
CA ARG A 869 23.46 -11.27 50.32
C ARG A 869 22.59 -10.44 49.37
N MET A 870 22.82 -9.13 49.24
CA MET A 870 22.18 -8.28 48.26
C MET A 870 22.68 -8.59 46.84
N THR A 871 23.99 -8.68 46.62
CA THR A 871 24.57 -9.12 45.35
C THR A 871 24.18 -10.56 45.02
N ALA A 872 24.12 -11.44 46.02
CA ALA A 872 23.68 -12.82 45.84
C ALA A 872 22.24 -12.89 45.30
N VAL A 873 21.31 -12.11 45.86
CA VAL A 873 19.92 -12.08 45.38
C VAL A 873 19.78 -11.43 44.00
N MET A 874 20.59 -10.41 43.68
CA MET A 874 20.66 -9.87 42.30
C MET A 874 21.14 -10.94 41.30
N GLY A 875 22.07 -11.81 41.69
CA GLY A 875 22.51 -12.98 40.93
C GLY A 875 21.56 -14.19 40.95
N GLY A 876 20.38 -14.04 41.56
CA GLY A 876 19.32 -15.05 41.61
C GLY A 876 19.38 -16.04 42.78
N LEU A 877 20.15 -15.73 43.83
CA LEU A 877 20.24 -16.56 45.03
C LEU A 877 19.49 -15.90 46.19
N VAL A 878 18.24 -16.32 46.41
CA VAL A 878 17.40 -15.85 47.52
C VAL A 878 17.81 -16.60 48.77
N THR A 879 18.13 -15.89 49.86
CA THR A 879 18.67 -16.53 51.06
C THR A 879 17.86 -16.20 52.30
N TRP A 880 17.56 -17.18 53.14
CA TRP A 880 16.93 -16.95 54.44
C TRP A 880 17.56 -17.84 55.51
N ARG A 881 17.30 -17.49 56.77
CA ARG A 881 17.80 -18.26 57.91
C ARG A 881 16.66 -18.91 58.66
N TYR A 882 16.84 -20.18 58.99
CA TYR A 882 15.90 -20.94 59.79
C TYR A 882 16.69 -21.79 60.79
N HIS A 883 16.40 -21.63 62.09
CA HIS A 883 17.12 -22.29 63.20
C HIS A 883 18.66 -22.26 63.09
N GLY A 884 19.23 -21.11 62.70
CA GLY A 884 20.69 -20.94 62.60
C GLY A 884 21.33 -21.48 61.31
N VAL A 885 20.55 -22.12 60.43
CA VAL A 885 21.00 -22.66 59.15
C VAL A 885 20.64 -21.68 58.01
N LEU A 886 21.57 -21.48 57.06
CA LEU A 886 21.36 -20.62 55.90
C LEU A 886 20.81 -21.45 54.74
N HIS A 887 19.60 -21.13 54.30
CA HIS A 887 18.99 -21.71 53.10
C HIS A 887 19.21 -20.78 51.92
N VAL A 888 19.51 -21.36 50.75
CA VAL A 888 19.75 -20.65 49.49
C VAL A 888 18.84 -21.24 48.43
N PHE A 889 17.84 -20.49 48.00
CA PHE A 889 17.01 -20.84 46.85
C PHE A 889 17.59 -20.19 45.59
N ASP A 890 18.01 -21.01 44.65
CA ASP A 890 18.43 -20.55 43.32
C ASP A 890 17.21 -20.48 42.40
N ILE A 891 16.81 -19.26 42.06
CA ILE A 891 15.65 -19.01 41.18
C ILE A 891 15.87 -19.54 39.76
N LYS A 892 17.14 -19.72 39.36
CA LYS A 892 17.50 -20.15 38.01
C LYS A 892 17.27 -21.65 37.83
N SER A 893 17.72 -22.44 38.80
CA SER A 893 17.56 -23.90 38.80
C SER A 893 16.30 -24.39 39.52
N TRP A 894 15.57 -23.50 40.21
CA TRP A 894 14.43 -23.84 41.08
C TRP A 894 14.80 -24.87 42.16
N ARG A 895 15.98 -24.73 42.75
CA ARG A 895 16.51 -25.65 43.77
C ARG A 895 16.86 -24.90 45.05
N THR A 896 16.64 -25.57 46.18
CA THR A 896 17.03 -25.08 47.50
C THR A 896 18.26 -25.84 47.98
N PHE A 897 19.28 -25.11 48.40
CA PHE A 897 20.50 -25.60 48.99
C PHE A 897 20.60 -25.15 50.44
N VAL A 898 21.33 -25.92 51.23
CA VAL A 898 21.56 -25.64 52.65
C VAL A 898 23.04 -25.39 52.85
N VAL A 899 23.38 -24.24 53.42
CA VAL A 899 24.76 -23.84 53.72
C VAL A 899 24.97 -23.95 55.21
N VAL A 900 25.91 -24.81 55.59
CA VAL A 900 26.28 -25.01 57.00
C VAL A 900 27.08 -23.79 57.49
N PRO A 901 26.71 -23.19 58.63
CA PRO A 901 27.43 -22.09 59.27
C PRO A 901 28.94 -22.31 59.38
N GLU A 902 29.73 -21.27 59.11
CA GLU A 902 31.15 -21.22 59.48
C GLU A 902 31.29 -20.94 60.98
N ALA A 903 32.20 -21.66 61.64
CA ALA A 903 32.51 -21.44 63.05
C ALA A 903 33.18 -20.06 63.29
N GLU A 904 33.95 -19.58 62.31
CA GLU A 904 34.59 -18.26 62.29
C GLU A 904 34.34 -17.61 60.93
N CYS A 905 33.49 -16.57 60.88
CA CYS A 905 33.22 -15.78 59.67
C CYS A 905 33.85 -14.38 59.84
N PRO A 906 34.70 -13.91 58.91
CA PRO A 906 35.40 -12.63 59.03
C PRO A 906 34.48 -11.41 58.85
N PHE A 907 33.26 -11.62 58.37
CA PHE A 907 32.23 -10.60 58.16
C PHE A 907 31.03 -10.81 59.08
N GLU A 908 30.16 -9.80 59.23
CA GLU A 908 28.91 -9.95 59.99
C GLU A 908 28.14 -11.15 59.45
N PHE A 909 28.02 -12.17 60.30
CA PHE A 909 27.54 -13.49 59.89
C PHE A 909 26.20 -13.40 59.15
N GLY A 910 25.32 -12.46 59.50
CA GLY A 910 24.01 -12.24 58.87
C GLY A 910 24.02 -11.66 57.45
N ALA A 911 25.10 -10.98 57.03
CA ALA A 911 25.12 -10.16 55.82
C ALA A 911 25.75 -10.86 54.58
N VAL A 912 26.44 -11.98 54.77
CA VAL A 912 27.25 -12.64 53.72
C VAL A 912 26.81 -14.06 53.36
N LEU A 913 27.14 -14.47 52.13
CA LEU A 913 27.03 -15.81 51.59
C LEU A 913 28.44 -16.35 51.26
N PRO A 914 28.91 -17.45 51.90
CA PRO A 914 30.18 -18.08 51.57
C PRO A 914 30.05 -18.90 50.28
N LEU A 915 30.61 -18.40 49.17
CA LEU A 915 30.42 -19.00 47.85
C LEU A 915 31.08 -20.39 47.71
N HIS A 916 32.22 -20.59 48.38
CA HIS A 916 32.97 -21.84 48.34
C HIS A 916 32.24 -23.04 48.98
N ARG A 917 31.21 -22.81 49.80
CA ARG A 917 30.36 -23.85 50.42
C ARG A 917 29.05 -24.09 49.69
N THR A 918 28.85 -23.36 48.59
CA THR A 918 27.67 -23.41 47.74
C THR A 918 28.06 -24.06 46.41
N CYS A 919 28.23 -25.38 46.43
CA CYS A 919 28.58 -26.21 45.26
C CYS A 919 27.38 -27.05 44.83
#